data_AF-W0RMA4-F1
#
_entry.id   AF-W0RMA4-F1
#
_cell.length_a   1.000
_cell.length_b   1.000
_cell.length_c   1.000
_cell.angle_alpha   90.00
_cell.angle_beta   90.00
_cell.angle_gamma   90.00
#
_symmetry.space_group_name_H-M   'P 1'
#
loop_
_entity.id
_entity.type
_entity.pdbx_description
1 polymer ?
#
loop_
_entity_poly.entity_id
_entity_poly.type
_entity_poly.pdbx_seq_one_letter_code
_entity_poly.pdbx_strand_id
1 'polypeptide(L)'
;MPLDPPAGVTVLTRPLGAAASAAERVLTRDALAFVAELERRFGARRRELLQRRHDRQRDIDAGVIPGFLVETRGVREGDWRVAPCPPALERRRVEITGPVDRKMMINALNSGADAFMADFEDALSPTWENVVEGQANVQDAVRGTLAFTGPDGRAYRLNAERATLLIRPRGWHLDEAHVLLDDAPVSASLFDFGMVVFHNATAQLERGAGPYFYLPKLESHLEARLWNDVFTFAEASLGIPRGSARATVLIETILAAFEMEEILYELRDHAAGLNAGRWDYIFSIIKKFSARADMLLPDRAQVTMAVPFMRAYTEQLVRACHKRGAHAIGGMAAFVPNRRDPAVTEAAVAKVREDKLREAAAGFDGTWVAHPDLVPVAMEVFRDRLGARPNQKDVLREDVRNDAFGLLRLEVPDGRVTDAGVRANVDVALLYLDAWLRGSGAVAIHNLMEDAATAEISRAQLWQWIRHRVTTTDGTALTPERYAAVRDEVLDTLERERGDAPSRLRDAAGLLDRLVLGSEFVEFLTLPAYPMLEQRIDAVAGGGSGAPPDDAARASRATDAAHVGFADQVQALSARWREAGAGAARRDYAPADVVRLRGSVRVHYTLAALGAERLRELLAQWPDARVTGVASEADAARLVGAGVDALLATSAAHARRLNDALRRADREEWSREAEQGSAPRRWLVPIVADVELRGDDPLEAFDATTSLIEAGAAGVVLDDRAAASSPGRFVRALSAARLAADVLDTPTVIVARTGASLGASIDDAIACGLAYAPYADVLWCDTPVPDLGAARAFADALHTRFPGKPLAYDCLATGDWREPLGALGYRWHVVAREREAAAGYRALVRGTLAMAGAESVADAALVDPSTAALLAALGGDGEGERPIPS
;
A
#
# COMPACT_ATOMS: atom_id res chain seq x y z
N MET A 1 29.01 -25.94 17.62
CA MET A 1 29.11 -25.05 18.82
C MET A 1 27.78 -24.32 19.00
N PRO A 2 27.41 -23.87 20.21
CA PRO A 2 26.28 -22.94 20.33
C PRO A 2 26.64 -21.64 19.58
N LEU A 3 25.69 -21.10 18.82
CA LEU A 3 25.82 -19.79 18.16
C LEU A 3 26.04 -18.70 19.23
N ASP A 4 26.84 -17.68 18.92
CA ASP A 4 27.09 -16.51 19.78
C ASP A 4 26.50 -15.24 19.13
N PRO A 5 25.16 -15.08 19.11
CA PRO A 5 24.53 -13.92 18.50
C PRO A 5 24.83 -12.65 19.33
N PRO A 6 24.88 -11.46 18.68
CA PRO A 6 25.05 -10.20 19.37
C PRO A 6 23.84 -9.86 20.26
N ALA A 7 24.01 -8.90 21.17
CA ALA A 7 22.94 -8.47 22.08
C ALA A 7 21.68 -8.03 21.32
N GLY A 8 20.51 -8.47 21.79
CA GLY A 8 19.21 -8.19 21.15
C GLY A 8 18.89 -9.09 19.96
N VAL A 9 19.82 -9.94 19.51
CA VAL A 9 19.57 -10.91 18.43
C VAL A 9 19.35 -12.31 19.00
N THR A 10 18.24 -12.92 18.59
CA THR A 10 17.91 -14.31 18.92
C THR A 10 17.80 -15.11 17.63
N VAL A 11 18.51 -16.23 17.54
CA VAL A 11 18.36 -17.18 16.43
C VAL A 11 17.55 -18.38 16.92
N LEU A 12 16.34 -18.54 16.41
CA LEU A 12 15.44 -19.65 16.74
C LEU A 12 15.87 -20.90 15.95
N THR A 13 16.93 -21.59 16.40
CA THR A 13 17.39 -22.80 15.72
C THR A 13 16.69 -24.06 16.21
N ARG A 14 16.25 -24.91 15.29
CA ARG A 14 16.12 -26.36 15.50
C ARG A 14 17.52 -27.00 15.46
N PRO A 15 17.72 -28.28 15.87
CA PRO A 15 18.98 -28.96 15.60
C PRO A 15 19.20 -29.00 14.08
N LEU A 16 20.14 -28.20 13.57
CA LEU A 16 20.40 -27.99 12.14
C LEU A 16 20.89 -29.23 11.37
N GLY A 17 21.04 -30.38 12.04
CA GLY A 17 21.47 -31.64 11.41
C GLY A 17 22.71 -31.45 10.54
N ALA A 18 22.60 -31.80 9.26
CA ALA A 18 23.67 -31.67 8.27
C ALA A 18 24.07 -30.20 7.96
N ALA A 19 23.16 -29.24 8.15
CA ALA A 19 23.40 -27.81 7.90
C ALA A 19 24.20 -27.12 9.04
N ALA A 20 24.52 -27.82 10.13
CA ALA A 20 25.24 -27.25 11.27
C ALA A 20 26.57 -26.60 10.87
N SER A 21 27.32 -27.21 9.95
CA SER A 21 28.58 -26.66 9.44
C SER A 21 28.40 -25.43 8.52
N ALA A 22 27.26 -25.32 7.83
CA ALA A 22 26.92 -24.16 7.03
C ALA A 22 26.56 -22.98 7.94
N ALA A 23 25.74 -23.23 8.97
CA ALA A 23 25.34 -22.22 9.94
C ALA A 23 26.52 -21.59 10.68
N GLU A 24 27.52 -22.37 11.09
CA GLU A 24 28.71 -21.84 11.77
C GLU A 24 29.51 -20.84 10.89
N ARG A 25 29.49 -21.02 9.56
CA ARG A 25 30.17 -20.12 8.61
C ARG A 25 29.34 -18.90 8.22
N VAL A 26 28.02 -19.05 8.17
CA VAL A 26 27.11 -18.00 7.70
C VAL A 26 26.68 -17.10 8.85
N LEU A 27 26.28 -17.68 9.98
CA LEU A 27 25.69 -16.98 11.13
C LEU A 27 26.77 -16.55 12.13
N THR A 28 27.83 -15.91 11.63
CA THR A 28 28.87 -15.36 12.50
C THR A 28 28.31 -14.17 13.29
N ARG A 29 28.87 -13.93 14.47
CA ARG A 29 28.48 -12.81 15.35
C ARG A 29 28.45 -11.47 14.59
N ASP A 30 29.49 -11.21 13.80
CA ASP A 30 29.63 -9.95 13.06
C ASP A 30 28.64 -9.84 11.89
N ALA A 31 28.36 -10.95 11.18
CA ALA A 31 27.35 -10.98 10.13
C ALA A 31 25.94 -10.72 10.69
N LEU A 32 25.61 -11.34 11.84
CA LEU A 32 24.35 -11.10 12.55
C LEU A 32 24.27 -9.68 13.09
N ALA A 33 25.38 -9.10 13.57
CA ALA A 33 25.42 -7.71 14.00
C ALA A 33 25.17 -6.74 12.83
N PHE A 34 25.73 -7.05 11.66
CA PHE A 34 25.48 -6.27 10.44
C PHE A 34 24.02 -6.33 9.99
N VAL A 35 23.40 -7.52 10.00
CA VAL A 35 21.96 -7.66 9.71
C VAL A 35 21.09 -6.94 10.75
N ALA A 36 21.45 -7.02 12.03
CA ALA A 36 20.75 -6.29 13.08
C ALA A 36 20.79 -4.77 12.86
N GLU A 37 21.95 -4.23 12.44
CA GLU A 37 22.08 -2.80 12.14
C GLU A 37 21.25 -2.39 10.90
N LEU A 38 21.23 -3.25 9.87
CA LEU A 38 20.33 -3.06 8.72
C LEU A 38 18.86 -2.98 9.16
N GLU A 39 18.40 -3.93 9.98
CA GLU A 39 17.01 -3.94 10.46
C GLU A 39 16.70 -2.73 11.36
N ARG A 40 17.58 -2.37 12.29
CA ARG A 40 17.42 -1.18 13.15
C ARG A 40 17.25 0.09 12.33
N ARG A 41 18.01 0.22 11.25
CA ARG A 41 18.05 1.45 10.43
C ARG A 41 16.93 1.52 9.41
N PHE A 42 16.57 0.39 8.80
CA PHE A 42 15.69 0.36 7.62
C PHE A 42 14.37 -0.37 7.82
N GLY A 43 14.25 -1.19 8.87
CA GLY A 43 13.05 -1.99 9.16
C GLY A 43 11.79 -1.15 9.35
N ALA A 44 11.89 0.00 10.04
CA ALA A 44 10.77 0.92 10.21
C ALA A 44 10.29 1.49 8.86
N ARG A 45 11.23 1.91 8.00
CA ARG A 45 10.90 2.45 6.67
C ARG A 45 10.30 1.38 5.75
N ARG A 46 10.81 0.15 5.81
CA ARG A 46 10.20 -1.01 5.12
C ARG A 46 8.74 -1.18 5.53
N ARG A 47 8.45 -1.24 6.83
CA ARG A 47 7.07 -1.39 7.35
C ARG A 47 6.16 -0.24 6.91
N GLU A 48 6.67 0.99 6.91
CA GLU A 48 5.92 2.15 6.37
C GLU A 48 5.57 1.97 4.89
N LEU A 49 6.51 1.48 4.06
CA LEU A 49 6.27 1.25 2.64
C LEU A 49 5.26 0.11 2.41
N LEU A 50 5.33 -0.97 3.20
CA LEU A 50 4.31 -2.02 3.16
C LEU A 50 2.93 -1.48 3.54
N GLN A 51 2.84 -0.61 4.55
CA GLN A 51 1.59 0.07 4.89
C GLN A 51 1.08 0.94 3.73
N ARG A 52 1.97 1.66 3.04
CA ARG A 52 1.61 2.45 1.84
C ARG A 52 1.08 1.58 0.70
N ARG A 53 1.52 0.33 0.55
CA ARG A 53 0.92 -0.62 -0.41
C ARG A 53 -0.55 -0.89 -0.09
N HIS A 54 -0.87 -1.07 1.19
CA HIS A 54 -2.26 -1.23 1.63
C HIS A 54 -3.08 0.03 1.39
N ASP A 55 -2.52 1.21 1.69
CA ASP A 55 -3.20 2.48 1.45
C ASP A 55 -3.48 2.68 -0.04
N ARG A 56 -2.51 2.35 -0.90
CA ARG A 56 -2.66 2.39 -2.36
C ARG A 56 -3.68 1.38 -2.87
N GLN A 57 -3.76 0.19 -2.26
CA GLN A 57 -4.80 -0.78 -2.59
C GLN A 57 -6.19 -0.24 -2.25
N ARG A 58 -6.38 0.37 -1.07
CA ARG A 58 -7.66 0.98 -0.68
C ARG A 58 -8.07 2.09 -1.65
N ASP A 59 -7.13 2.90 -2.12
CA ASP A 59 -7.40 3.91 -3.15
C ASP A 59 -7.88 3.27 -4.47
N ILE A 60 -7.23 2.19 -4.91
CA ILE A 60 -7.61 1.46 -6.14
C ILE A 60 -9.00 0.84 -6.00
N ASP A 61 -9.29 0.23 -4.85
CA ASP A 61 -10.60 -0.34 -4.53
C ASP A 61 -11.70 0.73 -4.47
N ALA A 62 -11.34 1.96 -4.04
CA ALA A 62 -12.21 3.13 -4.08
C ALA A 62 -12.37 3.75 -5.49
N GLY A 63 -11.73 3.18 -6.51
CA GLY A 63 -11.87 3.58 -7.91
C GLY A 63 -10.75 4.46 -8.45
N VAL A 64 -9.68 4.72 -7.68
CA VAL A 64 -8.50 5.44 -8.17
C VAL A 64 -7.73 4.57 -9.15
N ILE A 65 -7.65 5.00 -10.40
CA ILE A 65 -6.94 4.26 -11.44
C ILE A 65 -5.44 4.63 -11.38
N PRO A 66 -4.51 3.66 -11.28
CA PRO A 66 -3.09 3.92 -11.35
C PRO A 66 -2.65 4.58 -12.67
N GLY A 67 -1.62 5.40 -12.62
CA GLY A 67 -1.09 6.11 -13.77
C GLY A 67 0.28 6.70 -13.48
N PHE A 68 0.89 7.34 -14.47
CA PHE A 68 2.16 8.04 -14.29
C PHE A 68 2.00 9.20 -13.29
N LEU A 69 2.93 9.28 -12.33
CA LEU A 69 2.90 10.30 -11.28
C LEU A 69 3.15 11.70 -11.87
N VAL A 70 2.36 12.69 -11.46
CA VAL A 70 2.50 14.07 -11.97
C VAL A 70 3.69 14.75 -11.29
N GLU A 71 3.86 14.50 -10.00
CA GLU A 71 4.91 15.04 -9.13
C GLU A 71 6.33 14.67 -9.59
N THR A 72 6.53 13.52 -10.24
CA THR A 72 7.84 13.07 -10.75
C THR A 72 8.03 13.29 -12.25
N ARG A 73 7.17 14.10 -12.89
CA ARG A 73 7.30 14.41 -14.32
C ARG A 73 8.70 14.94 -14.69
N GLY A 74 9.29 15.76 -13.82
CA GLY A 74 10.66 16.26 -14.00
C GLY A 74 11.72 15.17 -14.06
N VAL A 75 11.53 14.03 -13.37
CA VAL A 75 12.42 12.86 -13.49
C VAL A 75 12.31 12.26 -14.89
N ARG A 76 11.10 12.07 -15.40
CA ARG A 76 10.88 11.47 -16.73
C ARG A 76 11.33 12.39 -17.87
N GLU A 77 11.18 13.70 -17.74
CA GLU A 77 11.56 14.66 -18.78
C GLU A 77 13.02 15.13 -18.67
N GLY A 78 13.62 15.02 -17.49
CA GLY A 78 15.01 15.44 -17.24
C GLY A 78 16.04 14.61 -17.98
N ASP A 79 17.18 15.24 -18.29
CA ASP A 79 18.35 14.62 -18.91
C ASP A 79 19.28 14.03 -17.85
N TRP A 80 19.20 12.71 -17.67
CA TRP A 80 20.02 11.94 -16.74
C TRP A 80 20.13 10.49 -17.20
N ARG A 81 21.18 9.82 -16.74
CA ARG A 81 21.47 8.40 -16.98
C ARG A 81 21.90 7.72 -15.68
N VAL A 82 21.76 6.39 -15.63
CA VAL A 82 22.31 5.57 -14.54
C VAL A 82 23.84 5.51 -14.63
N ALA A 83 24.48 5.11 -13.54
CA ALA A 83 25.92 4.87 -13.48
C ALA A 83 26.36 3.85 -14.55
N PRO A 84 27.58 3.98 -15.11
CA PRO A 84 28.10 3.01 -16.08
C PRO A 84 28.06 1.58 -15.53
N CYS A 85 27.59 0.66 -16.37
CA CYS A 85 27.50 -0.75 -16.03
C CYS A 85 28.92 -1.32 -15.87
N PRO A 86 29.20 -2.12 -14.82
CA PRO A 86 30.52 -2.70 -14.65
C PRO A 86 30.80 -3.74 -15.75
N PRO A 87 32.08 -3.98 -16.11
CA PRO A 87 32.43 -4.90 -17.20
C PRO A 87 31.80 -6.29 -17.09
N ALA A 88 31.67 -6.82 -15.87
CA ALA A 88 31.09 -8.14 -15.61
C ALA A 88 29.57 -8.25 -15.92
N LEU A 89 28.88 -7.11 -16.06
CA LEU A 89 27.45 -7.02 -16.38
C LEU A 89 27.19 -6.36 -17.73
N GLU A 90 28.23 -6.01 -18.50
CA GLU A 90 28.03 -5.32 -19.78
C GLU A 90 27.38 -6.22 -20.84
N ARG A 91 27.71 -7.53 -20.78
CA ARG A 91 27.19 -8.56 -21.69
C ARG A 91 26.31 -9.53 -20.91
N ARG A 92 24.99 -9.50 -21.16
CA ARG A 92 23.97 -10.26 -20.41
C ARG A 92 22.94 -10.91 -21.35
N ARG A 93 23.39 -11.51 -22.45
CA ARG A 93 22.49 -11.95 -23.54
C ARG A 93 21.56 -13.08 -23.11
N VAL A 94 22.07 -14.00 -22.31
CA VAL A 94 21.28 -15.07 -21.70
C VAL A 94 21.66 -15.14 -20.24
N GLU A 95 20.65 -15.11 -19.39
CA GLU A 95 20.78 -15.42 -17.98
C GLU A 95 19.97 -16.66 -17.66
N ILE A 96 20.56 -17.52 -16.84
CA ILE A 96 19.85 -18.67 -16.28
C ILE A 96 19.40 -18.32 -14.86
N THR A 97 18.20 -18.74 -14.48
CA THR A 97 17.71 -18.62 -13.10
C THR A 97 17.65 -20.00 -12.44
N GLY A 98 17.74 -20.03 -11.11
CA GLY A 98 17.60 -21.27 -10.37
C GLY A 98 17.83 -21.10 -8.86
N PRO A 99 17.44 -22.10 -8.07
CA PRO A 99 17.56 -22.05 -6.62
C PRO A 99 19.03 -22.07 -6.19
N VAL A 100 19.25 -21.69 -4.94
CA VAL A 100 20.54 -21.75 -4.25
C VAL A 100 20.95 -23.16 -3.79
N ASP A 101 20.35 -24.21 -4.37
CA ASP A 101 20.77 -25.60 -4.20
C ASP A 101 22.17 -25.82 -4.77
N ARG A 102 22.98 -26.59 -4.05
CA ARG A 102 24.40 -26.76 -4.34
C ARG A 102 24.67 -27.34 -5.72
N LYS A 103 23.93 -28.39 -6.14
CA LYS A 103 24.12 -29.02 -7.44
C LYS A 103 23.58 -28.14 -8.56
N MET A 104 22.43 -27.51 -8.34
CA MET A 104 21.79 -26.63 -9.33
C MET A 104 22.66 -25.40 -9.61
N MET A 105 23.24 -24.78 -8.58
CA MET A 105 24.16 -23.66 -8.74
C MET A 105 25.39 -24.02 -9.60
N ILE A 106 25.97 -25.21 -9.40
CA ILE A 106 27.12 -25.67 -10.23
C ILE A 106 26.70 -25.79 -11.69
N ASN A 107 25.54 -26.41 -11.96
CA ASN A 107 25.05 -26.58 -13.32
C ASN A 107 24.73 -25.24 -13.99
N ALA A 108 24.13 -24.31 -13.25
CA ALA A 108 23.79 -22.98 -13.74
C ALA A 108 25.03 -22.14 -14.05
N LEU A 109 26.01 -22.10 -13.14
CA LEU A 109 27.29 -21.41 -13.33
C LEU A 109 28.09 -21.96 -14.51
N ASN A 110 27.98 -23.27 -14.77
CA ASN A 110 28.67 -23.96 -15.87
C ASN A 110 27.85 -24.03 -17.18
N SER A 111 26.64 -23.44 -17.22
CA SER A 111 25.69 -23.63 -18.33
C SER A 111 26.10 -22.97 -19.66
N GLY A 112 27.07 -22.05 -19.62
CA GLY A 112 27.43 -21.21 -20.76
C GLY A 112 26.58 -19.93 -20.90
N ALA A 113 25.67 -19.68 -19.95
CA ALA A 113 24.98 -18.40 -19.84
C ALA A 113 25.97 -17.27 -19.51
N ASP A 114 25.65 -16.04 -19.90
CA ASP A 114 26.46 -14.88 -19.52
C ASP A 114 26.31 -14.59 -18.01
N ALA A 115 25.13 -14.84 -17.44
CA ALA A 115 24.86 -14.64 -16.01
C ALA A 115 23.98 -15.74 -15.39
N PHE A 116 24.09 -15.91 -14.08
CA PHE A 116 23.26 -16.80 -13.27
C PHE A 116 22.64 -16.00 -12.12
N MET A 117 21.31 -15.97 -12.06
CA MET A 117 20.57 -15.46 -10.91
C MET A 117 20.31 -16.61 -9.92
N ALA A 118 21.08 -16.63 -8.84
CA ALA A 118 20.86 -17.53 -7.72
C ALA A 118 19.75 -16.97 -6.84
N ASP A 119 18.73 -17.80 -6.64
CA ASP A 119 17.44 -17.34 -6.14
C ASP A 119 17.14 -17.79 -4.71
N PHE A 120 16.93 -16.81 -3.83
CA PHE A 120 16.39 -17.00 -2.48
C PHE A 120 14.88 -16.73 -2.41
N GLU A 121 14.26 -16.34 -3.53
CA GLU A 121 12.88 -15.89 -3.59
C GLU A 121 11.96 -16.96 -4.19
N ASP A 122 11.28 -16.74 -5.32
CA ASP A 122 10.19 -17.60 -5.79
C ASP A 122 10.59 -19.03 -6.16
N ALA A 123 11.85 -19.27 -6.53
CA ALA A 123 12.35 -20.63 -6.80
C ALA A 123 12.87 -21.33 -5.52
N LEU A 124 12.77 -20.68 -4.35
CA LEU A 124 13.15 -21.23 -3.05
C LEU A 124 11.91 -21.50 -2.19
N SER A 125 11.86 -22.68 -1.57
CA SER A 125 11.05 -22.84 -0.36
C SER A 125 11.93 -22.41 0.80
N PRO A 126 11.61 -21.31 1.51
CA PRO A 126 12.54 -20.63 2.41
C PRO A 126 12.61 -21.31 3.79
N THR A 127 12.72 -22.64 3.83
CA THR A 127 13.08 -23.32 5.07
C THR A 127 14.41 -22.79 5.58
N TRP A 128 14.62 -22.80 6.90
CA TRP A 128 15.85 -22.29 7.48
C TRP A 128 17.09 -22.99 6.93
N GLU A 129 17.01 -24.31 6.71
CA GLU A 129 18.10 -25.08 6.13
C GLU A 129 18.43 -24.61 4.71
N ASN A 130 17.42 -24.42 3.86
CA ASN A 130 17.61 -23.98 2.48
C ASN A 130 18.22 -22.58 2.41
N VAL A 131 17.79 -21.67 3.28
CA VAL A 131 18.33 -20.30 3.35
C VAL A 131 19.80 -20.33 3.80
N VAL A 132 20.10 -21.00 4.91
CA VAL A 132 21.48 -21.03 5.47
C VAL A 132 22.44 -21.80 4.56
N GLU A 133 22.03 -22.96 4.03
CA GLU A 133 22.85 -23.71 3.06
C GLU A 133 23.03 -22.93 1.77
N GLY A 134 21.99 -22.22 1.30
CA GLY A 134 22.07 -21.33 0.14
C GLY A 134 23.13 -20.25 0.31
N GLN A 135 23.17 -19.59 1.47
CA GLN A 135 24.20 -18.59 1.78
C GLN A 135 25.61 -19.21 1.77
N ALA A 136 25.77 -20.40 2.35
CA ALA A 136 27.04 -21.12 2.33
C ALA A 136 27.44 -21.55 0.90
N ASN A 137 26.48 -21.94 0.06
CA ASN A 137 26.72 -22.26 -1.35
C ASN A 137 27.15 -21.01 -2.13
N VAL A 138 26.59 -19.84 -1.85
CA VAL A 138 27.04 -18.56 -2.43
C VAL A 138 28.49 -18.26 -2.03
N GLN A 139 28.85 -18.44 -0.75
CA GLN A 139 30.25 -18.27 -0.30
C GLN A 139 31.21 -19.15 -1.10
N ASP A 140 30.89 -20.45 -1.19
CA ASP A 140 31.72 -21.43 -1.90
C ASP A 140 31.77 -21.13 -3.41
N ALA A 141 30.68 -20.64 -4.00
CA ALA A 141 30.63 -20.23 -5.41
C ALA A 141 31.57 -19.05 -5.68
N VAL A 142 31.50 -17.99 -4.86
CA VAL A 142 32.38 -16.82 -4.98
C VAL A 142 33.85 -17.22 -4.84
N ARG A 143 34.17 -18.04 -3.83
CA ARG A 143 35.54 -18.54 -3.58
C ARG A 143 36.02 -19.59 -4.59
N GLY A 144 35.13 -20.12 -5.45
CA GLY A 144 35.49 -21.11 -6.48
C GLY A 144 35.65 -22.53 -5.95
N THR A 145 35.14 -22.80 -4.75
CA THR A 145 35.27 -24.08 -4.04
C THR A 145 33.98 -24.91 -4.05
N LEU A 146 32.91 -24.40 -4.66
CA LEU A 146 31.62 -25.11 -4.77
C LEU A 146 31.80 -26.45 -5.48
N ALA A 147 31.46 -27.53 -4.78
CA ALA A 147 31.57 -28.90 -5.27
C ALA A 147 30.50 -29.78 -4.65
N PHE A 148 29.96 -30.72 -5.42
CA PHE A 148 28.92 -31.65 -4.98
C PHE A 148 29.22 -33.06 -5.50
N THR A 149 29.01 -34.08 -4.68
CA THR A 149 29.09 -35.49 -5.10
C THR A 149 27.72 -36.12 -4.93
N GLY A 150 27.14 -36.60 -6.02
CA GLY A 150 25.84 -37.24 -6.01
C GLY A 150 25.85 -38.61 -5.32
N PRO A 151 24.67 -39.14 -4.95
CA PRO A 151 24.55 -40.51 -4.42
C PRO A 151 25.09 -41.59 -5.37
N ASP A 152 25.13 -41.30 -6.67
CA ASP A 152 25.69 -42.14 -7.73
C ASP A 152 27.22 -42.02 -7.87
N GLY A 153 27.87 -41.24 -6.99
CA GLY A 153 29.31 -41.02 -6.99
C GLY A 153 29.81 -39.99 -8.01
N ARG A 154 28.92 -39.38 -8.82
CA ARG A 154 29.34 -38.35 -9.78
C ARG A 154 29.71 -37.07 -9.06
N ALA A 155 30.91 -36.56 -9.36
CA ALA A 155 31.41 -35.31 -8.81
C ALA A 155 31.14 -34.14 -9.78
N TYR A 156 30.62 -33.05 -9.23
CA TYR A 156 30.32 -31.78 -9.91
C TYR A 156 31.19 -30.69 -9.30
N ARG A 157 31.83 -29.88 -10.14
CA ARG A 157 32.70 -28.75 -9.74
C ARG A 157 32.53 -27.59 -10.72
N LEU A 158 32.92 -26.40 -10.28
CA LEU A 158 32.91 -25.20 -11.13
C LEU A 158 33.99 -25.28 -12.22
N ASN A 159 33.62 -24.81 -13.42
CA ASN A 159 34.55 -24.58 -14.52
C ASN A 159 35.39 -23.31 -14.26
N ALA A 160 36.48 -23.15 -15.02
CA ALA A 160 37.32 -21.95 -14.94
C ALA A 160 36.57 -20.71 -15.45
N GLU A 161 35.89 -20.84 -16.59
CA GLU A 161 34.93 -19.87 -17.10
C GLU A 161 33.54 -20.21 -16.57
N ARG A 162 32.87 -19.22 -15.99
CA ARG A 162 31.58 -19.37 -15.33
C ARG A 162 30.72 -18.12 -15.54
N ALA A 163 29.41 -18.30 -15.49
CA ALA A 163 28.46 -17.20 -15.56
C ALA A 163 28.68 -16.19 -14.42
N THR A 164 28.41 -14.90 -14.68
CA THR A 164 28.42 -13.87 -13.63
C THR A 164 27.31 -14.17 -12.62
N LEU A 165 27.63 -14.20 -11.33
CA LEU A 165 26.67 -14.49 -10.26
C LEU A 165 25.91 -13.21 -9.87
N LEU A 166 24.58 -13.29 -9.87
CA LEU A 166 23.65 -12.32 -9.30
C LEU A 166 22.77 -13.02 -8.26
N ILE A 167 22.36 -12.31 -7.22
CA ILE A 167 21.51 -12.84 -6.16
C ILE A 167 20.12 -12.19 -6.21
N ARG A 168 19.06 -12.99 -6.16
CA ARG A 168 17.70 -12.49 -5.92
C ARG A 168 17.31 -12.75 -4.45
N PRO A 169 17.35 -11.73 -3.56
CA PRO A 169 16.87 -11.88 -2.19
C PRO A 169 15.33 -11.93 -2.17
N ARG A 170 14.77 -12.41 -1.05
CA ARG A 170 13.32 -12.38 -0.81
C ARG A 170 12.77 -10.95 -0.88
N GLY A 171 11.56 -10.80 -1.41
CA GLY A 171 10.88 -9.50 -1.56
C GLY A 171 10.47 -8.85 -0.24
N TRP A 172 10.17 -7.54 -0.27
CA TRP A 172 9.95 -6.74 0.94
C TRP A 172 8.84 -7.24 1.87
N HIS A 173 7.89 -8.03 1.39
CA HIS A 173 6.77 -8.53 2.19
C HIS A 173 7.13 -9.71 3.10
N LEU A 174 8.29 -10.36 2.90
CA LEU A 174 8.70 -11.52 3.67
C LEU A 174 9.57 -11.15 4.88
N ASP A 175 9.32 -11.85 5.99
CA ASP A 175 10.14 -11.82 7.20
C ASP A 175 10.94 -13.12 7.34
N GLU A 176 12.09 -13.06 7.99
CA GLU A 176 12.87 -14.23 8.39
C GLU A 176 12.53 -14.61 9.82
N ALA A 177 11.67 -15.62 9.98
CA ALA A 177 11.13 -16.00 11.28
C ALA A 177 12.20 -16.53 12.25
N HIS A 178 13.33 -17.00 11.75
CA HIS A 178 14.37 -17.63 12.57
C HIS A 178 15.35 -16.65 13.19
N VAL A 179 15.35 -15.38 12.76
CA VAL A 179 16.24 -14.36 13.29
C VAL A 179 15.40 -13.22 13.83
N LEU A 180 15.38 -13.12 15.15
CA LEU A 180 14.67 -12.05 15.85
C LEU A 180 15.65 -10.95 16.26
N LEU A 181 15.22 -9.72 16.12
CA LEU A 181 15.83 -8.54 16.74
C LEU A 181 14.82 -7.96 17.73
N ASP A 182 15.19 -7.92 19.01
CA ASP A 182 14.34 -7.41 20.08
C ASP A 182 12.93 -8.08 20.06
N ASP A 183 12.92 -9.40 19.92
CA ASP A 183 11.76 -10.31 19.83
C ASP A 183 10.85 -10.16 18.59
N ALA A 184 11.26 -9.37 17.59
CA ALA A 184 10.56 -9.25 16.30
C ALA A 184 11.39 -9.88 15.16
N PRO A 185 10.77 -10.60 14.21
CA PRO A 185 11.51 -11.16 13.08
C PRO A 185 12.09 -10.04 12.21
N VAL A 186 13.31 -10.25 11.72
CA VAL A 186 13.96 -9.31 10.79
C VAL A 186 13.36 -9.45 9.38
N SER A 187 13.51 -8.43 8.55
CA SER A 187 13.18 -8.53 7.13
C SER A 187 14.00 -9.64 6.44
N ALA A 188 13.33 -10.53 5.72
CA ALA A 188 13.99 -11.55 4.90
C ALA A 188 14.87 -10.93 3.82
N SER A 189 14.42 -9.82 3.21
CA SER A 189 15.19 -9.05 2.22
C SER A 189 16.53 -8.57 2.79
N LEU A 190 16.50 -7.98 3.99
CA LEU A 190 17.70 -7.46 4.66
C LEU A 190 18.61 -8.57 5.15
N PHE A 191 18.04 -9.70 5.59
CA PHE A 191 18.81 -10.89 5.96
C PHE A 191 19.56 -11.46 4.75
N ASP A 192 18.85 -11.75 3.66
CA ASP A 192 19.43 -12.35 2.46
C ASP A 192 20.52 -11.46 1.84
N PHE A 193 20.20 -10.17 1.67
CA PHE A 193 21.15 -9.16 1.19
C PHE A 193 22.34 -9.02 2.13
N GLY A 194 22.09 -8.85 3.43
CA GLY A 194 23.11 -8.59 4.43
C GLY A 194 24.13 -9.72 4.51
N MET A 195 23.65 -10.97 4.54
CA MET A 195 24.51 -12.15 4.54
C MET A 195 25.36 -12.24 3.27
N VAL A 196 24.77 -11.98 2.09
CA VAL A 196 25.52 -12.02 0.83
C VAL A 196 26.61 -10.96 0.78
N VAL A 197 26.29 -9.70 1.06
CA VAL A 197 27.28 -8.61 0.94
C VAL A 197 28.37 -8.77 1.98
N PHE A 198 28.01 -9.04 3.24
CA PHE A 198 28.96 -9.17 4.34
C PHE A 198 30.03 -10.23 4.05
N HIS A 199 29.64 -11.41 3.56
CA HIS A 199 30.57 -12.53 3.34
C HIS A 199 31.33 -12.45 2.01
N ASN A 200 30.79 -11.76 1.01
CA ASN A 200 31.23 -11.92 -0.39
C ASN A 200 31.67 -10.65 -1.10
N ALA A 201 31.28 -9.45 -0.66
CA ALA A 201 31.52 -8.23 -1.43
C ALA A 201 33.01 -7.98 -1.72
N THR A 202 33.86 -8.06 -0.70
CA THR A 202 35.32 -7.87 -0.86
C THR A 202 35.91 -8.90 -1.83
N ALA A 203 35.58 -10.18 -1.66
CA ALA A 203 36.11 -11.24 -2.52
C ALA A 203 35.60 -11.16 -3.97
N GLN A 204 34.39 -10.64 -4.20
CA GLN A 204 33.89 -10.37 -5.56
C GLN A 204 34.68 -9.22 -6.20
N LEU A 205 34.91 -8.14 -5.46
CA LEU A 205 35.67 -6.96 -5.92
C LEU A 205 37.12 -7.32 -6.26
N GLU A 206 37.80 -8.09 -5.41
CA GLU A 206 39.17 -8.59 -5.65
C GLU A 206 39.31 -9.40 -6.95
N ARG A 207 38.20 -9.96 -7.45
CA ARG A 207 38.15 -10.75 -8.68
C ARG A 207 37.64 -9.96 -9.89
N GLY A 208 37.46 -8.64 -9.76
CA GLY A 208 36.94 -7.78 -10.83
C GLY A 208 35.42 -7.90 -11.06
N ALA A 209 34.68 -8.46 -10.11
CA ALA A 209 33.22 -8.49 -10.08
C ALA A 209 32.70 -7.60 -8.95
N GLY A 210 31.43 -7.75 -8.56
CA GLY A 210 30.82 -7.00 -7.46
C GLY A 210 29.63 -7.75 -6.86
N PRO A 211 29.08 -7.26 -5.74
CA PRO A 211 27.83 -7.78 -5.19
C PRO A 211 26.65 -7.35 -6.09
N TYR A 212 26.15 -8.28 -6.89
CA TYR A 212 25.11 -8.01 -7.90
C TYR A 212 23.78 -8.65 -7.51
N PHE A 213 22.68 -7.93 -7.74
CA PHE A 213 21.36 -8.26 -7.22
C PHE A 213 20.27 -8.20 -8.29
N TYR A 214 19.23 -8.98 -8.06
CA TYR A 214 17.93 -8.87 -8.71
C TYR A 214 16.89 -8.50 -7.66
N LEU A 215 16.16 -7.39 -7.82
CA LEU A 215 15.22 -6.90 -6.81
C LEU A 215 13.77 -7.22 -7.21
N PRO A 216 13.08 -8.13 -6.50
CA PRO A 216 11.76 -8.59 -6.89
C PRO A 216 10.62 -7.73 -6.33
N LYS A 217 9.47 -7.81 -7.02
CA LYS A 217 8.15 -7.41 -6.53
C LYS A 217 8.07 -6.01 -5.92
N LEU A 218 8.84 -5.05 -6.45
CA LEU A 218 8.71 -3.65 -6.06
C LEU A 218 7.38 -3.09 -6.57
N GLU A 219 6.71 -2.25 -5.80
CA GLU A 219 5.46 -1.59 -6.20
C GLU A 219 5.58 -0.07 -6.35
N SER A 220 6.71 0.52 -5.96
CA SER A 220 6.95 1.96 -6.12
C SER A 220 8.44 2.32 -6.17
N HIS A 221 8.75 3.49 -6.74
CA HIS A 221 10.09 4.07 -6.70
C HIS A 221 10.60 4.34 -5.27
N LEU A 222 9.71 4.55 -4.30
CA LEU A 222 10.11 4.74 -2.90
C LEU A 222 10.69 3.47 -2.27
N GLU A 223 10.31 2.28 -2.76
CA GLU A 223 10.93 1.01 -2.38
C GLU A 223 12.28 0.82 -3.06
N ALA A 224 12.46 1.34 -4.27
CA ALA A 224 13.76 1.42 -4.93
C ALA A 224 14.71 2.38 -4.18
N ARG A 225 14.19 3.50 -3.65
CA ARG A 225 14.94 4.40 -2.76
C ARG A 225 15.40 3.71 -1.49
N LEU A 226 14.53 2.91 -0.86
CA LEU A 226 14.93 2.12 0.31
C LEU A 226 16.10 1.19 -0.01
N TRP A 227 16.06 0.49 -1.14
CA TRP A 227 17.19 -0.33 -1.59
C TRP A 227 18.46 0.50 -1.81
N ASN A 228 18.35 1.68 -2.42
CA ASN A 228 19.49 2.59 -2.60
C ASN A 228 20.13 2.99 -1.26
N ASP A 229 19.31 3.30 -0.25
CA ASP A 229 19.79 3.66 1.09
C ASP A 229 20.48 2.47 1.78
N VAL A 230 19.92 1.26 1.62
CA VAL A 230 20.50 0.01 2.11
C VAL A 230 21.86 -0.27 1.45
N PHE A 231 21.97 -0.13 0.12
CA PHE A 231 23.24 -0.30 -0.61
C PHE A 231 24.29 0.72 -0.16
N THR A 232 23.91 2.00 -0.13
CA THR A 232 24.82 3.08 0.27
C THR A 232 25.36 2.85 1.68
N PHE A 233 24.50 2.43 2.61
CA PHE A 233 24.90 2.09 3.97
C PHE A 233 25.83 0.87 4.02
N ALA A 234 25.49 -0.21 3.33
CA ALA A 234 26.29 -1.42 3.31
C ALA A 234 27.69 -1.17 2.74
N GLU A 235 27.78 -0.39 1.66
CA GLU A 235 29.05 -0.04 1.03
C GLU A 235 29.94 0.76 1.99
N ALA A 236 29.38 1.80 2.62
CA ALA A 236 30.09 2.61 3.59
C ALA A 236 30.53 1.79 4.83
N SER A 237 29.66 0.92 5.33
CA SER A 237 29.92 0.13 6.55
C SER A 237 30.97 -0.94 6.35
N LEU A 238 31.03 -1.54 5.17
CA LEU A 238 32.01 -2.56 4.81
C LEU A 238 33.29 -1.96 4.19
N GLY A 239 33.35 -0.64 4.02
CA GLY A 239 34.50 0.05 3.45
C GLY A 239 34.76 -0.26 1.98
N ILE A 240 33.72 -0.63 1.23
CA ILE A 240 33.80 -0.86 -0.22
C ILE A 240 33.38 0.38 -1.01
N PRO A 241 33.87 0.58 -2.25
CA PRO A 241 33.56 1.79 -3.03
C PRO A 241 32.05 1.98 -3.25
N ARG A 242 31.59 3.24 -3.27
CA ARG A 242 30.20 3.55 -3.60
C ARG A 242 29.83 3.10 -5.01
N GLY A 243 28.66 2.50 -5.19
CA GLY A 243 28.23 1.92 -6.47
C GLY A 243 28.91 0.59 -6.80
N SER A 244 29.52 -0.10 -5.83
CA SER A 244 29.98 -1.49 -5.97
C SER A 244 28.80 -2.44 -6.09
N ALA A 245 27.74 -2.21 -5.32
CA ALA A 245 26.50 -2.94 -5.43
C ALA A 245 25.79 -2.55 -6.74
N ARG A 246 25.31 -3.56 -7.47
CA ARG A 246 24.52 -3.35 -8.68
C ARG A 246 23.21 -4.12 -8.62
N ALA A 247 22.12 -3.52 -9.08
CA ALA A 247 20.79 -4.11 -9.00
C ALA A 247 20.05 -4.05 -10.34
N THR A 248 19.51 -5.18 -10.78
CA THR A 248 18.49 -5.24 -11.83
C THR A 248 17.13 -5.36 -11.16
N VAL A 249 16.16 -4.50 -11.50
CA VAL A 249 14.84 -4.53 -10.87
C VAL A 249 13.86 -5.30 -11.76
N LEU A 250 13.12 -6.25 -11.18
CA LEU A 250 12.04 -6.92 -11.91
C LEU A 250 10.82 -5.99 -11.93
N ILE A 251 10.40 -5.54 -13.11
CA ILE A 251 9.15 -4.76 -13.25
C ILE A 251 7.99 -5.74 -13.37
N GLU A 252 7.75 -6.49 -12.30
CA GLU A 252 6.78 -7.58 -12.27
C GLU A 252 5.55 -7.23 -11.44
N THR A 253 5.31 -5.94 -11.21
CA THR A 253 4.06 -5.44 -10.64
C THR A 253 3.47 -4.37 -11.54
N ILE A 254 2.13 -4.32 -11.61
CA ILE A 254 1.44 -3.33 -12.45
C ILE A 254 1.75 -1.89 -12.02
N LEU A 255 1.95 -1.66 -10.72
CA LEU A 255 2.28 -0.32 -10.21
C LEU A 255 3.70 0.11 -10.61
N ALA A 256 4.68 -0.80 -10.55
CA ALA A 256 6.04 -0.50 -10.99
C ALA A 256 6.14 -0.19 -12.49
N ALA A 257 5.22 -0.69 -13.33
CA ALA A 257 5.19 -0.34 -14.75
C ALA A 257 4.90 1.15 -15.01
N PHE A 258 4.26 1.85 -14.07
CA PHE A 258 4.07 3.31 -14.15
C PHE A 258 5.25 4.12 -13.61
N GLU A 259 6.21 3.47 -12.97
CA GLU A 259 7.28 4.13 -12.22
C GLU A 259 8.67 3.64 -12.64
N MET A 260 8.81 3.07 -13.85
CA MET A 260 10.08 2.47 -14.32
C MET A 260 11.24 3.49 -14.35
N GLU A 261 10.99 4.70 -14.85
CA GLU A 261 12.03 5.74 -14.93
C GLU A 261 12.38 6.29 -13.53
N GLU A 262 11.39 6.40 -12.63
CA GLU A 262 11.58 6.78 -11.23
C GLU A 262 12.35 5.72 -10.44
N ILE A 263 12.05 4.43 -10.62
CA ILE A 263 12.81 3.32 -10.03
C ILE A 263 14.27 3.38 -10.46
N LEU A 264 14.53 3.58 -11.75
CA LEU A 264 15.90 3.76 -12.26
C LEU A 264 16.57 5.01 -11.70
N TYR A 265 15.81 6.09 -11.46
CA TYR A 265 16.33 7.34 -10.92
C TYR A 265 16.75 7.19 -9.45
N GLU A 266 15.92 6.56 -8.62
CA GLU A 266 16.19 6.31 -7.21
C GLU A 266 17.39 5.39 -7.01
N LEU A 267 17.58 4.44 -7.94
CA LEU A 267 18.72 3.52 -7.97
C LEU A 267 19.84 3.98 -8.90
N ARG A 268 19.88 5.22 -9.41
CA ARG A 268 20.79 5.61 -10.50
C ARG A 268 22.26 5.32 -10.25
N ASP A 269 22.70 5.34 -8.99
CA ASP A 269 24.09 5.02 -8.61
C ASP A 269 24.38 3.52 -8.55
N HIS A 270 23.35 2.66 -8.56
CA HIS A 270 23.41 1.20 -8.36
C HIS A 270 22.66 0.41 -9.45
N ALA A 271 21.91 1.05 -10.35
CA ALA A 271 21.06 0.38 -11.32
C ALA A 271 21.89 -0.32 -12.42
N ALA A 272 21.55 -1.58 -12.69
CA ALA A 272 22.10 -2.39 -13.78
C ALA A 272 21.07 -2.74 -14.85
N GLY A 273 19.80 -2.41 -14.65
CA GLY A 273 18.74 -2.69 -15.63
C GLY A 273 17.38 -2.91 -15.01
N LEU A 274 16.41 -3.17 -15.88
CA LEU A 274 15.09 -3.69 -15.53
C LEU A 274 14.87 -5.03 -16.24
N ASN A 275 14.05 -5.89 -15.65
CA ASN A 275 13.64 -7.17 -16.23
C ASN A 275 12.12 -7.24 -16.45
N ALA A 276 11.72 -7.88 -17.54
CA ALA A 276 10.33 -8.12 -17.86
C ALA A 276 9.80 -9.45 -17.29
N GLY A 277 8.98 -9.40 -16.23
CA GLY A 277 8.23 -10.56 -15.72
C GLY A 277 6.93 -10.84 -16.49
N ARG A 278 6.44 -12.10 -16.44
CA ARG A 278 5.11 -12.49 -16.96
C ARG A 278 4.14 -12.90 -15.86
N TRP A 279 4.42 -13.96 -15.12
CA TRP A 279 3.48 -14.51 -14.15
C TRP A 279 3.21 -13.56 -12.98
N ASP A 280 4.25 -13.05 -12.34
CA ASP A 280 4.10 -12.04 -11.28
C ASP A 280 3.40 -10.76 -11.77
N TYR A 281 3.70 -10.32 -12.99
CA TYR A 281 3.06 -9.12 -13.56
C TYR A 281 1.55 -9.29 -13.72
N ILE A 282 1.14 -10.42 -14.32
CA ILE A 282 -0.28 -10.73 -14.53
C ILE A 282 -0.97 -11.01 -13.19
N PHE A 283 -0.29 -11.70 -12.28
CA PHE A 283 -0.76 -11.91 -10.91
C PHE A 283 -0.99 -10.57 -10.19
N SER A 284 -0.05 -9.63 -10.30
CA SER A 284 -0.15 -8.29 -9.74
C SER A 284 -1.35 -7.52 -10.29
N ILE A 285 -1.65 -7.64 -11.58
CA ILE A 285 -2.85 -7.06 -12.19
C ILE A 285 -4.11 -7.61 -11.51
N ILE A 286 -4.25 -8.95 -11.38
CA ILE A 286 -5.41 -9.55 -10.71
C ILE A 286 -5.49 -9.11 -9.26
N LYS A 287 -4.35 -9.10 -8.54
CA LYS A 287 -4.27 -8.66 -7.14
C LYS A 287 -4.77 -7.23 -6.97
N LYS A 288 -4.25 -6.28 -7.76
CA LYS A 288 -4.58 -4.86 -7.65
C LYS A 288 -6.00 -4.53 -8.10
N PHE A 289 -6.53 -5.24 -9.08
CA PHE A 289 -7.88 -5.01 -9.62
C PHE A 289 -8.87 -6.13 -9.27
N SER A 290 -8.62 -6.83 -8.16
CA SER A 290 -9.38 -8.00 -7.72
C SER A 290 -10.88 -7.70 -7.56
N ALA A 291 -11.24 -6.51 -7.09
CA ALA A 291 -12.62 -6.05 -6.94
C ALA A 291 -13.33 -5.62 -8.24
N ARG A 292 -12.61 -5.50 -9.37
CA ARG A 292 -13.10 -4.91 -10.62
C ARG A 292 -13.55 -5.98 -11.63
N ALA A 293 -14.86 -6.14 -11.78
CA ALA A 293 -15.46 -7.09 -12.74
C ALA A 293 -15.20 -6.73 -14.21
N ASP A 294 -14.77 -5.51 -14.50
CA ASP A 294 -14.36 -5.04 -15.83
C ASP A 294 -12.88 -5.29 -16.14
N MET A 295 -12.10 -5.80 -15.18
CA MET A 295 -10.66 -6.09 -15.31
C MET A 295 -10.37 -7.60 -15.14
N LEU A 296 -11.21 -8.42 -15.76
CA LEU A 296 -11.07 -9.88 -15.78
C LEU A 296 -10.03 -10.33 -16.80
N LEU A 297 -9.28 -11.37 -16.47
CA LEU A 297 -8.36 -12.02 -17.40
C LEU A 297 -8.84 -13.44 -17.77
N PRO A 298 -8.65 -13.87 -19.02
CA PRO A 298 -8.94 -15.24 -19.46
C PRO A 298 -7.87 -16.21 -18.95
N ASP A 299 -7.89 -17.49 -19.36
CA ASP A 299 -6.85 -18.45 -18.96
C ASP A 299 -5.43 -17.89 -19.14
N ARG A 300 -4.58 -18.03 -18.11
CA ARG A 300 -3.22 -17.46 -18.10
C ARG A 300 -2.36 -17.87 -19.30
N ALA A 301 -2.61 -19.05 -19.87
CA ALA A 301 -1.92 -19.53 -21.07
C ALA A 301 -2.15 -18.62 -22.30
N GLN A 302 -3.34 -18.00 -22.40
CA GLN A 302 -3.74 -17.10 -23.48
C GLN A 302 -3.16 -15.69 -23.32
N VAL A 303 -2.80 -15.31 -22.08
CA VAL A 303 -2.16 -14.02 -21.75
C VAL A 303 -0.66 -14.07 -22.07
N THR A 304 -0.32 -14.11 -23.36
CA THR A 304 1.07 -14.17 -23.86
C THR A 304 1.75 -12.81 -23.83
N MET A 305 3.08 -12.76 -24.01
CA MET A 305 3.81 -11.49 -24.17
C MET A 305 3.41 -10.70 -25.43
N ALA A 306 2.65 -11.30 -26.36
CA ALA A 306 2.20 -10.67 -27.60
C ALA A 306 0.91 -9.85 -27.44
N VAL A 307 0.13 -10.08 -26.37
CA VAL A 307 -1.16 -9.41 -26.20
C VAL A 307 -0.96 -7.90 -25.97
N PRO A 308 -1.92 -7.04 -26.34
CA PRO A 308 -1.71 -5.59 -26.40
C PRO A 308 -1.08 -4.96 -25.16
N PHE A 309 -1.60 -5.23 -23.95
CA PHE A 309 -1.08 -4.60 -22.73
C PHE A 309 0.29 -5.13 -22.31
N MET A 310 0.60 -6.41 -22.55
CA MET A 310 1.94 -6.98 -22.30
C MET A 310 2.97 -6.42 -23.28
N ARG A 311 2.56 -6.17 -24.53
CA ARG A 311 3.38 -5.49 -25.52
C ARG A 311 3.65 -4.05 -25.11
N ALA A 312 2.62 -3.29 -24.72
CA ALA A 312 2.78 -1.92 -24.23
C ALA A 312 3.74 -1.86 -23.03
N TYR A 313 3.62 -2.81 -22.11
CA TYR A 313 4.52 -2.96 -20.96
C TYR A 313 5.98 -3.21 -21.39
N THR A 314 6.23 -4.20 -22.24
CA THR A 314 7.60 -4.55 -22.66
C THR A 314 8.27 -3.48 -23.51
N GLU A 315 7.52 -2.84 -24.43
CA GLU A 315 8.04 -1.73 -25.24
C GLU A 315 8.43 -0.52 -24.38
N GLN A 316 7.60 -0.18 -23.37
CA GLN A 316 7.91 0.90 -22.43
C GLN A 316 9.12 0.59 -21.55
N LEU A 317 9.29 -0.67 -21.13
CA LEU A 317 10.45 -1.11 -20.35
C LEU A 317 11.76 -0.94 -21.13
N VAL A 318 11.82 -1.43 -22.38
CA VAL A 318 13.00 -1.29 -23.24
C VAL A 318 13.35 0.19 -23.43
N ARG A 319 12.34 1.02 -23.76
CA ARG A 319 12.51 2.47 -23.90
C ARG A 319 13.06 3.11 -22.62
N ALA A 320 12.46 2.82 -21.46
CA ALA A 320 12.87 3.40 -20.18
C ALA A 320 14.33 3.03 -19.85
N CYS A 321 14.71 1.77 -20.01
CA CYS A 321 16.09 1.32 -19.78
C CYS A 321 17.09 2.02 -20.69
N HIS A 322 16.86 1.97 -22.01
CA HIS A 322 17.84 2.42 -23.00
C HIS A 322 18.02 3.93 -22.98
N LYS A 323 16.93 4.68 -22.80
CA LYS A 323 16.98 6.13 -22.57
C LYS A 323 17.90 6.49 -21.41
N ARG A 324 17.94 5.66 -20.35
CA ARG A 324 18.73 5.90 -19.14
C ARG A 324 20.08 5.18 -19.12
N GLY A 325 20.42 4.42 -20.16
CA GLY A 325 21.67 3.65 -20.24
C GLY A 325 21.70 2.34 -19.43
N ALA A 326 20.54 1.91 -18.92
CA ALA A 326 20.38 0.66 -18.18
C ALA A 326 20.08 -0.51 -19.13
N HIS A 327 20.30 -1.76 -18.69
CA HIS A 327 19.93 -2.93 -19.49
C HIS A 327 18.42 -3.19 -19.45
N ALA A 328 17.84 -3.63 -20.56
CA ALA A 328 16.50 -4.23 -20.61
C ALA A 328 16.63 -5.76 -20.78
N ILE A 329 16.20 -6.55 -19.79
CA ILE A 329 16.25 -8.01 -19.83
C ILE A 329 14.85 -8.59 -20.06
N GLY A 330 14.74 -9.50 -21.03
CA GLY A 330 13.51 -10.18 -21.43
C GLY A 330 13.06 -11.27 -20.45
N GLY A 331 11.94 -11.91 -20.78
CA GLY A 331 11.24 -12.81 -19.88
C GLY A 331 11.74 -14.25 -19.90
N MET A 332 11.11 -15.08 -19.08
CA MET A 332 11.48 -16.48 -18.85
C MET A 332 11.05 -17.42 -19.99
N ALA A 333 11.96 -18.33 -20.39
CA ALA A 333 11.61 -19.60 -21.02
C ALA A 333 11.81 -20.76 -20.03
N ALA A 334 10.70 -21.26 -19.47
CA ALA A 334 10.70 -22.23 -18.38
C ALA A 334 10.72 -23.70 -18.81
N PHE A 335 10.76 -23.99 -20.12
CA PHE A 335 10.61 -25.37 -20.61
C PHE A 335 11.75 -26.28 -20.15
N VAL A 336 11.41 -27.48 -19.69
CA VAL A 336 12.33 -28.55 -19.28
C VAL A 336 12.31 -29.63 -20.38
N PRO A 337 13.40 -29.81 -21.15
CA PRO A 337 13.45 -30.80 -22.21
C PRO A 337 13.14 -32.22 -21.76
N ASN A 338 12.25 -32.88 -22.48
CA ASN A 338 11.86 -34.26 -22.20
C ASN A 338 12.61 -35.22 -23.14
N ARG A 339 13.62 -35.90 -22.61
CA ARG A 339 14.42 -36.86 -23.40
C ARG A 339 13.65 -38.10 -23.86
N ARG A 340 12.49 -38.39 -23.24
CA ARG A 340 11.62 -39.51 -23.62
C ARG A 340 10.62 -39.15 -24.71
N ASP A 341 10.42 -37.85 -24.95
CA ASP A 341 9.55 -37.32 -25.99
C ASP A 341 10.28 -36.21 -26.79
N PRO A 342 11.09 -36.60 -27.79
CA PRO A 342 11.83 -35.65 -28.61
C PRO A 342 10.93 -34.69 -29.41
N ALA A 343 9.74 -35.14 -29.82
CA ALA A 343 8.83 -34.33 -30.64
C ALA A 343 8.24 -33.16 -29.84
N VAL A 344 7.83 -33.41 -28.58
CA VAL A 344 7.39 -32.35 -27.66
C VAL A 344 8.54 -31.37 -27.38
N THR A 345 9.75 -31.88 -27.20
CA THR A 345 10.94 -31.06 -26.98
C THR A 345 11.24 -30.16 -28.18
N GLU A 346 11.20 -30.69 -29.40
CA GLU A 346 11.45 -29.93 -30.62
C GLU A 346 10.41 -28.81 -30.82
N ALA A 347 9.13 -29.12 -30.65
CA ALA A 347 8.05 -28.13 -30.76
C ALA A 347 8.17 -27.02 -29.70
N ALA A 348 8.51 -27.37 -28.46
CA ALA A 348 8.70 -26.39 -27.40
C ALA A 348 9.94 -25.50 -27.64
N VAL A 349 11.05 -26.09 -28.10
CA VAL A 349 12.27 -25.34 -28.47
C VAL A 349 12.01 -24.38 -29.63
N ALA A 350 11.22 -24.77 -30.62
CA ALA A 350 10.83 -23.88 -31.71
C ALA A 350 10.05 -22.66 -31.20
N LYS A 351 9.10 -22.87 -30.28
CA LYS A 351 8.34 -21.79 -29.63
C LYS A 351 9.23 -20.88 -28.79
N VAL A 352 10.16 -21.45 -28.02
CA VAL A 352 11.16 -20.68 -27.25
C VAL A 352 11.97 -19.80 -28.19
N ARG A 353 12.46 -20.34 -29.32
CA ARG A 353 13.21 -19.57 -30.32
C ARG A 353 12.39 -18.42 -30.88
N GLU A 354 11.13 -18.64 -31.24
CA GLU A 354 10.23 -17.58 -31.74
C GLU A 354 10.03 -16.46 -30.71
N ASP A 355 9.78 -16.81 -29.45
CA ASP A 355 9.61 -15.83 -28.37
C ASP A 355 10.91 -15.03 -28.14
N LYS A 356 12.08 -15.69 -28.17
CA LYS A 356 13.37 -15.00 -28.01
C LYS A 356 13.71 -14.10 -29.20
N LEU A 357 13.33 -14.49 -30.43
CA LEU A 357 13.49 -13.64 -31.61
C LEU A 357 12.67 -12.35 -31.47
N ARG A 358 11.45 -12.46 -30.93
CA ARG A 358 10.58 -11.31 -30.67
C ARG A 358 11.18 -10.37 -29.63
N GLU A 359 11.70 -10.89 -28.52
CA GLU A 359 12.37 -10.10 -27.49
C GLU A 359 13.61 -9.38 -28.06
N ALA A 360 14.49 -10.12 -28.75
CA ALA A 360 15.70 -9.57 -29.33
C ALA A 360 15.39 -8.48 -30.38
N ALA A 361 14.31 -8.64 -31.16
CA ALA A 361 13.83 -7.65 -32.13
C ALA A 361 13.20 -6.42 -31.46
N ALA A 362 12.49 -6.60 -30.33
CA ALA A 362 11.86 -5.50 -29.57
C ALA A 362 12.88 -4.58 -28.89
N GLY A 363 14.13 -5.04 -28.76
CA GLY A 363 15.26 -4.27 -28.25
C GLY A 363 15.80 -4.77 -26.91
N PHE A 364 15.36 -5.90 -26.38
CA PHE A 364 15.93 -6.43 -25.13
C PHE A 364 17.43 -6.77 -25.30
N ASP A 365 18.26 -6.43 -24.32
CA ASP A 365 19.70 -6.72 -24.31
C ASP A 365 20.00 -8.19 -24.01
N GLY A 366 19.06 -8.86 -23.36
CA GLY A 366 19.18 -10.25 -22.94
C GLY A 366 17.85 -10.90 -22.61
N THR A 367 17.88 -12.17 -22.20
CA THR A 367 16.68 -12.95 -21.86
C THR A 367 16.95 -14.00 -20.78
N TRP A 368 15.87 -14.56 -20.22
CA TRP A 368 15.91 -15.62 -19.22
C TRP A 368 15.57 -17.01 -19.75
N VAL A 369 16.25 -18.00 -19.18
CA VAL A 369 15.94 -19.44 -19.30
C VAL A 369 16.00 -20.12 -17.93
N ALA A 370 15.19 -21.17 -17.72
CA ALA A 370 15.19 -21.93 -16.45
C ALA A 370 16.00 -23.24 -16.52
N HIS A 371 16.46 -23.64 -17.71
CA HIS A 371 17.14 -24.92 -17.90
C HIS A 371 18.42 -24.76 -18.77
N PRO A 372 19.55 -25.39 -18.41
CA PRO A 372 20.82 -25.28 -19.15
C PRO A 372 20.71 -25.62 -20.64
N ASP A 373 19.90 -26.63 -20.99
CA ASP A 373 19.71 -27.07 -22.38
C ASP A 373 19.05 -26.00 -23.28
N LEU A 374 18.40 -24.97 -22.70
CA LEU A 374 17.83 -23.84 -23.46
C LEU A 374 18.83 -22.70 -23.67
N VAL A 375 19.96 -22.68 -22.94
CA VAL A 375 20.97 -21.62 -23.06
C VAL A 375 21.52 -21.53 -24.50
N PRO A 376 21.90 -22.62 -25.19
CA PRO A 376 22.40 -22.52 -26.56
C PRO A 376 21.37 -21.92 -27.53
N VAL A 377 20.09 -22.28 -27.39
CA VAL A 377 19.00 -21.80 -28.26
C VAL A 377 18.81 -20.30 -28.11
N ALA A 378 18.70 -19.81 -26.87
CA ALA A 378 18.57 -18.38 -26.60
C ALA A 378 19.84 -17.61 -26.98
N MET A 379 21.01 -18.18 -26.74
CA MET A 379 22.30 -17.55 -27.01
C MET A 379 22.53 -17.36 -28.51
N GLU A 380 22.13 -18.32 -29.34
CA GLU A 380 22.17 -18.21 -30.80
C GLU A 380 21.34 -17.00 -31.27
N VAL A 381 20.08 -16.90 -30.84
CA VAL A 381 19.18 -15.80 -31.21
C VAL A 381 19.77 -14.43 -30.88
N PHE A 382 20.31 -14.26 -29.67
CA PHE A 382 20.88 -12.98 -29.25
C PHE A 382 22.23 -12.69 -29.91
N ARG A 383 23.05 -13.72 -30.18
CA ARG A 383 24.30 -13.53 -30.95
C ARG A 383 24.02 -13.07 -32.37
N ASP A 384 23.02 -13.66 -33.04
CA ASP A 384 22.63 -13.27 -34.39
C ASP A 384 22.11 -11.84 -34.44
N ARG A 385 21.32 -11.44 -33.43
CA ARG A 385 20.78 -10.06 -33.32
C ARG A 385 21.86 -9.02 -33.02
N LEU A 386 22.77 -9.32 -32.10
CA LEU A 386 23.72 -8.33 -31.56
C LEU A 386 25.04 -8.28 -32.35
N GLY A 387 25.41 -9.39 -33.01
CA GLY A 387 26.71 -9.56 -33.64
C GLY A 387 27.84 -9.47 -32.61
N ALA A 388 28.79 -8.57 -32.84
CA ALA A 388 29.91 -8.33 -31.92
C ALA A 388 29.55 -7.43 -30.72
N ARG A 389 28.36 -6.78 -30.73
CA ARG A 389 27.96 -5.87 -29.66
C ARG A 389 27.62 -6.65 -28.37
N PRO A 390 27.98 -6.15 -27.18
CA PRO A 390 27.66 -6.81 -25.92
C PRO A 390 26.19 -6.69 -25.52
N ASN A 391 25.51 -5.65 -26.02
CA ASN A 391 24.12 -5.29 -25.75
C ASN A 391 23.59 -4.38 -26.90
N GLN A 392 22.36 -3.91 -26.80
CA GLN A 392 21.72 -3.02 -27.78
C GLN A 392 21.06 -1.79 -27.12
N LYS A 393 21.67 -1.26 -26.04
CA LYS A 393 21.22 -0.05 -25.34
C LYS A 393 21.15 1.19 -26.21
N ASP A 394 21.79 1.16 -27.38
CA ASP A 394 21.71 2.18 -28.43
C ASP A 394 20.36 2.21 -29.16
N VAL A 395 19.54 1.17 -29.02
CA VAL A 395 18.18 1.09 -29.59
C VAL A 395 17.19 1.82 -28.68
N LEU A 396 17.15 3.16 -28.77
CA LEU A 396 16.42 4.01 -27.81
C LEU A 396 14.88 3.88 -27.81
N ARG A 397 14.29 3.25 -28.83
CA ARG A 397 12.83 3.11 -29.01
C ARG A 397 12.08 4.46 -28.94
N GLU A 398 12.55 5.45 -29.69
CA GLU A 398 11.92 6.78 -29.78
C GLU A 398 10.49 6.74 -30.36
N ASP A 399 10.13 5.64 -31.04
CA ASP A 399 8.79 5.32 -31.50
C ASP A 399 7.80 5.05 -30.36
N VAL A 400 8.29 4.64 -29.18
CA VAL A 400 7.48 4.26 -28.02
C VAL A 400 7.22 5.48 -27.14
N ARG A 401 5.98 5.59 -26.65
CA ARG A 401 5.57 6.62 -25.69
C ARG A 401 5.06 5.95 -24.41
N ASN A 402 5.11 6.71 -23.32
CA ASN A 402 4.48 6.30 -22.07
C ASN A 402 2.96 6.25 -22.27
N ASP A 403 2.35 5.08 -22.12
CA ASP A 403 0.95 4.82 -22.43
C ASP A 403 0.27 4.10 -21.26
N ALA A 404 -0.32 4.90 -20.37
CA ALA A 404 -1.00 4.39 -19.18
C ALA A 404 -2.26 3.60 -19.55
N PHE A 405 -2.94 4.00 -20.62
CA PHE A 405 -4.12 3.30 -21.11
C PHE A 405 -3.75 1.95 -21.72
N GLY A 406 -2.66 1.89 -22.49
CA GLY A 406 -2.11 0.66 -23.04
C GLY A 406 -1.75 -0.37 -21.95
N LEU A 407 -1.23 0.07 -20.81
CA LEU A 407 -0.93 -0.81 -19.67
C LEU A 407 -2.18 -1.40 -18.98
N LEU A 408 -3.31 -0.68 -19.01
CA LEU A 408 -4.54 -1.04 -18.30
C LEU A 408 -5.65 -1.61 -19.20
N ARG A 409 -5.49 -1.56 -20.52
CA ARG A 409 -6.41 -2.19 -21.47
C ARG A 409 -6.11 -3.69 -21.54
N LEU A 410 -6.66 -4.44 -20.57
CA LEU A 410 -6.48 -5.89 -20.39
C LEU A 410 -7.17 -6.75 -21.47
N GLU A 411 -7.14 -6.30 -22.72
CA GLU A 411 -7.73 -7.03 -23.83
C GLU A 411 -6.84 -8.20 -24.23
N VAL A 412 -7.46 -9.38 -24.33
CA VAL A 412 -6.85 -10.60 -24.85
C VAL A 412 -7.75 -11.09 -25.98
N PRO A 413 -7.31 -10.98 -27.25
CA PRO A 413 -8.08 -11.45 -28.39
C PRO A 413 -8.51 -12.92 -28.22
N ASP A 414 -9.79 -13.20 -28.47
CA ASP A 414 -10.42 -14.51 -28.26
C ASP A 414 -10.26 -15.10 -26.86
N GLY A 415 -9.96 -14.25 -25.86
CA GLY A 415 -9.77 -14.61 -24.47
C GLY A 415 -10.98 -15.33 -23.88
N ARG A 416 -10.79 -16.55 -23.38
CA ARG A 416 -11.83 -17.35 -22.72
C ARG A 416 -11.34 -17.95 -21.41
N VAL A 417 -12.27 -18.12 -20.47
CA VAL A 417 -12.06 -18.99 -19.31
C VAL A 417 -12.58 -20.39 -19.65
N THR A 418 -11.74 -21.40 -19.54
CA THR A 418 -12.09 -22.77 -19.92
C THR A 418 -12.11 -23.71 -18.71
N ASP A 419 -12.92 -24.76 -18.77
CA ASP A 419 -12.91 -25.86 -17.78
C ASP A 419 -11.50 -26.47 -17.63
N ALA A 420 -10.80 -26.62 -18.76
CA ALA A 420 -9.42 -27.09 -18.77
C ALA A 420 -8.47 -26.11 -18.07
N GLY A 421 -8.66 -24.80 -18.25
CA GLY A 421 -7.92 -23.76 -17.56
C GLY A 421 -8.13 -23.77 -16.05
N VAL A 422 -9.39 -23.93 -15.60
CA VAL A 422 -9.73 -24.10 -14.17
C VAL A 422 -9.01 -25.33 -13.59
N ARG A 423 -9.14 -26.48 -14.26
CA ARG A 423 -8.50 -27.73 -13.81
C ARG A 423 -6.97 -27.62 -13.78
N ALA A 424 -6.38 -27.02 -14.80
CA ALA A 424 -4.93 -26.82 -14.88
C ALA A 424 -4.40 -25.89 -13.78
N ASN A 425 -5.16 -24.84 -13.41
CA ASN A 425 -4.77 -23.96 -12.31
C ASN A 425 -4.82 -24.69 -10.96
N VAL A 426 -5.83 -25.53 -10.72
CA VAL A 426 -5.91 -26.38 -9.51
C VAL A 426 -4.75 -27.36 -9.47
N ASP A 427 -4.52 -28.09 -10.56
CA ASP A 427 -3.47 -29.11 -10.67
C ASP A 427 -2.07 -28.55 -10.41
N VAL A 428 -1.70 -27.48 -11.10
CA VAL A 428 -0.39 -26.84 -10.93
C VAL A 428 -0.24 -26.25 -9.54
N ALA A 429 -1.27 -25.60 -8.98
CA ALA A 429 -1.20 -25.04 -7.64
C ALA A 429 -1.01 -26.13 -6.57
N LEU A 430 -1.71 -27.26 -6.66
CA LEU A 430 -1.56 -28.37 -5.71
C LEU A 430 -0.17 -29.01 -5.80
N LEU A 431 0.31 -29.30 -7.02
CA LEU A 431 1.64 -29.87 -7.23
C LEU A 431 2.76 -28.94 -6.74
N TYR A 432 2.64 -27.64 -7.01
CA TYR A 432 3.63 -26.66 -6.56
C TYR A 432 3.62 -26.52 -5.04
N LEU A 433 2.45 -26.29 -4.42
CA LEU A 433 2.33 -26.12 -2.96
C LEU A 433 2.79 -27.37 -2.21
N ASP A 434 2.50 -28.57 -2.71
CA ASP A 434 3.00 -29.81 -2.13
C ASP A 434 4.54 -29.86 -2.13
N ALA A 435 5.17 -29.50 -3.25
CA ALA A 435 6.63 -29.47 -3.35
C ALA A 435 7.25 -28.39 -2.46
N TRP A 436 6.62 -27.20 -2.45
CA TRP A 436 7.06 -26.07 -1.64
C TRP A 436 7.00 -26.38 -0.14
N LEU A 437 5.91 -26.99 0.34
CA LEU A 437 5.75 -27.44 1.73
C LEU A 437 6.69 -28.60 2.12
N ARG A 438 7.32 -29.25 1.14
CA ARG A 438 8.38 -30.26 1.34
C ARG A 438 9.79 -29.69 1.19
N GLY A 439 9.94 -28.37 1.00
CA GLY A 439 11.23 -27.70 0.91
C GLY A 439 11.77 -27.48 -0.51
N SER A 440 10.95 -27.60 -1.57
CA SER A 440 11.39 -27.38 -2.96
C SER A 440 10.58 -26.25 -3.62
N GLY A 441 11.24 -25.13 -3.95
CA GLY A 441 10.59 -23.99 -4.62
C GLY A 441 10.74 -23.94 -6.14
N ALA A 442 11.63 -24.76 -6.71
CA ALA A 442 11.80 -24.91 -8.16
C ALA A 442 11.36 -26.31 -8.57
N VAL A 443 10.25 -26.41 -9.32
CA VAL A 443 9.55 -27.68 -9.50
C VAL A 443 9.25 -27.93 -10.97
N ALA A 444 9.72 -29.07 -11.50
CA ALA A 444 9.36 -29.49 -12.85
C ALA A 444 7.94 -30.07 -12.87
N ILE A 445 6.97 -29.31 -13.40
CA ILE A 445 5.56 -29.68 -13.53
C ILE A 445 5.19 -29.63 -15.02
N HIS A 446 4.72 -30.75 -15.58
CA HIS A 446 4.31 -30.83 -17.00
C HIS A 446 5.36 -30.31 -18.01
N ASN A 447 6.64 -30.61 -17.77
CA ASN A 447 7.80 -30.13 -18.55
C ASN A 447 8.04 -28.60 -18.47
N LEU A 448 7.55 -27.92 -17.45
CA LEU A 448 7.86 -26.54 -17.13
C LEU A 448 8.53 -26.48 -15.76
N MET A 449 9.59 -25.68 -15.63
CA MET A 449 10.22 -25.37 -14.35
C MET A 449 9.43 -24.24 -13.70
N GLU A 450 8.56 -24.59 -12.77
CA GLU A 450 7.65 -23.66 -12.12
C GLU A 450 8.24 -23.14 -10.79
N ASP A 451 7.92 -21.90 -10.49
CA ASP A 451 8.23 -21.17 -9.26
C ASP A 451 6.94 -20.63 -8.61
N ALA A 452 7.06 -19.88 -7.51
CA ALA A 452 5.90 -19.44 -6.73
C ALA A 452 4.94 -18.56 -7.54
N ALA A 453 5.45 -17.75 -8.47
CA ALA A 453 4.64 -16.91 -9.34
C ALA A 453 3.63 -17.73 -10.17
N THR A 454 3.96 -18.95 -10.57
CA THR A 454 3.01 -19.84 -11.28
C THR A 454 1.84 -20.26 -10.38
N ALA A 455 2.11 -20.61 -9.12
CA ALA A 455 1.05 -20.93 -8.17
C ALA A 455 0.22 -19.68 -7.80
N GLU A 456 0.85 -18.49 -7.72
CA GLU A 456 0.18 -17.22 -7.48
C GLU A 456 -0.82 -16.86 -8.58
N ILE A 457 -0.40 -16.89 -9.86
CA ILE A 457 -1.33 -16.62 -10.95
C ILE A 457 -2.44 -17.67 -11.01
N SER A 458 -2.13 -18.93 -10.72
CA SER A 458 -3.11 -20.02 -10.73
C SER A 458 -4.21 -19.81 -9.68
N ARG A 459 -3.84 -19.54 -8.43
CA ARG A 459 -4.83 -19.26 -7.37
C ARG A 459 -5.54 -17.93 -7.56
N ALA A 460 -4.86 -16.92 -8.12
CA ALA A 460 -5.45 -15.60 -8.35
C ALA A 460 -6.54 -15.63 -9.41
N GLN A 461 -6.34 -16.39 -10.49
CA GLN A 461 -7.37 -16.60 -11.52
C GLN A 461 -8.58 -17.33 -10.94
N LEU A 462 -8.37 -18.40 -10.18
CA LEU A 462 -9.47 -19.13 -9.53
C LEU A 462 -10.28 -18.23 -8.60
N TRP A 463 -9.59 -17.44 -7.75
CA TRP A 463 -10.24 -16.46 -6.87
C TRP A 463 -11.05 -15.44 -7.67
N GLN A 464 -10.46 -14.84 -8.72
CA GLN A 464 -11.12 -13.81 -9.53
C GLN A 464 -12.37 -14.37 -10.23
N TRP A 465 -12.26 -15.55 -10.85
CA TRP A 465 -13.35 -16.16 -11.59
C TRP A 465 -14.51 -16.60 -10.69
N ILE A 466 -14.22 -17.14 -9.50
CA ILE A 466 -15.24 -17.50 -8.50
C ILE A 466 -15.94 -16.24 -7.98
N ARG A 467 -15.16 -15.21 -7.61
CA ARG A 467 -15.69 -13.96 -7.04
C ARG A 467 -16.65 -13.25 -7.99
N HIS A 468 -16.30 -13.20 -9.27
CA HIS A 468 -17.10 -12.54 -10.31
C HIS A 468 -18.05 -13.49 -11.06
N ARG A 469 -18.17 -14.76 -10.62
CA ARG A 469 -19.03 -15.79 -11.22
C ARG A 469 -18.86 -15.92 -12.73
N VAL A 470 -17.60 -15.95 -13.18
CA VAL A 470 -17.27 -16.00 -14.60
C VAL A 470 -17.79 -17.30 -15.23
N THR A 471 -18.44 -17.18 -16.38
CA THR A 471 -18.93 -18.31 -17.17
C THR A 471 -17.79 -18.93 -17.96
N THR A 472 -17.56 -20.22 -17.77
CA THR A 472 -16.59 -21.01 -18.55
C THR A 472 -17.16 -21.38 -19.92
N THR A 473 -16.32 -21.93 -20.79
CA THR A 473 -16.72 -22.33 -22.15
C THR A 473 -17.80 -23.41 -22.24
N ASP A 474 -18.06 -24.17 -21.17
CA ASP A 474 -19.19 -25.09 -21.05
C ASP A 474 -20.55 -24.39 -20.84
N GLY A 475 -20.56 -23.06 -20.67
CA GLY A 475 -21.76 -22.25 -20.43
C GLY A 475 -22.19 -22.18 -18.97
N THR A 476 -21.41 -22.71 -18.02
CA THR A 476 -21.73 -22.67 -16.59
C THR A 476 -20.82 -21.71 -15.82
N ALA A 477 -21.35 -21.05 -14.78
CA ALA A 477 -20.55 -20.19 -13.93
C ALA A 477 -19.60 -21.00 -13.06
N LEU A 478 -18.39 -20.48 -12.81
CA LEU A 478 -17.50 -21.05 -11.80
C LEU A 478 -17.97 -20.61 -10.40
N THR A 479 -18.42 -21.57 -9.60
CA THR A 479 -18.86 -21.36 -8.21
C THR A 479 -17.90 -22.03 -7.22
N PRO A 480 -17.95 -21.70 -5.91
CA PRO A 480 -17.19 -22.40 -4.89
C PRO A 480 -17.37 -23.93 -4.91
N GLU A 481 -18.60 -24.40 -5.13
CA GLU A 481 -18.94 -25.82 -5.17
C GLU A 481 -18.33 -26.50 -6.39
N ARG A 482 -18.36 -25.84 -7.55
CA ARG A 482 -17.76 -26.36 -8.78
C ARG A 482 -16.24 -26.38 -8.70
N TYR A 483 -15.63 -25.35 -8.13
CA TYR A 483 -14.19 -25.35 -7.81
C TYR A 483 -13.85 -26.51 -6.87
N ALA A 484 -14.61 -26.69 -5.78
CA ALA A 484 -14.39 -27.76 -4.82
C ALA A 484 -14.44 -29.15 -5.47
N ALA A 485 -15.43 -29.40 -6.33
CA ALA A 485 -15.56 -30.66 -7.07
C ALA A 485 -14.35 -30.92 -7.99
N VAL A 486 -13.89 -29.90 -8.73
CA VAL A 486 -12.68 -30.02 -9.57
C VAL A 486 -11.43 -30.25 -8.71
N ARG A 487 -11.32 -29.54 -7.59
CA ARG A 487 -10.22 -29.65 -6.62
C ARG A 487 -10.13 -31.03 -5.99
N ASP A 488 -11.26 -31.63 -5.62
CA ASP A 488 -11.30 -33.00 -5.10
C ASP A 488 -10.93 -34.03 -6.17
N GLU A 489 -11.45 -33.89 -7.39
CA GLU A 489 -11.14 -34.80 -8.50
C GLU A 489 -9.65 -34.79 -8.88
N VAL A 490 -9.05 -33.59 -8.92
CA VAL A 490 -7.62 -33.42 -9.17
C VAL A 490 -6.80 -33.97 -8.00
N LEU A 491 -7.16 -33.64 -6.77
CA LEU A 491 -6.47 -34.15 -5.57
C LEU A 491 -6.47 -35.68 -5.53
N ASP A 492 -7.63 -36.32 -5.74
CA ASP A 492 -7.75 -37.79 -5.80
C ASP A 492 -6.90 -38.40 -6.91
N THR A 493 -6.77 -37.70 -8.04
CA THR A 493 -5.90 -38.13 -9.15
C THR A 493 -4.44 -38.07 -8.76
N LEU A 494 -4.00 -36.95 -8.18
CA LEU A 494 -2.62 -36.76 -7.74
C LEU A 494 -2.24 -37.71 -6.59
N GLU A 495 -3.15 -37.96 -5.63
CA GLU A 495 -2.92 -38.94 -4.56
C GLU A 495 -2.76 -40.36 -5.13
N ARG A 496 -3.59 -40.75 -6.10
CA ARG A 496 -3.48 -42.07 -6.77
C ARG A 496 -2.19 -42.22 -7.57
N GLU A 497 -1.81 -41.21 -8.36
CA GLU A 497 -0.60 -41.24 -9.19
C GLU A 497 0.67 -41.28 -8.34
N ARG A 498 0.64 -40.63 -7.18
CA ARG A 498 1.77 -40.59 -6.25
C ARG A 498 1.93 -41.86 -5.43
N GLY A 499 0.83 -42.54 -5.09
CA GLY A 499 0.84 -43.71 -4.22
C GLY A 499 1.36 -43.40 -2.81
N ASP A 500 2.17 -44.30 -2.25
CA ASP A 500 2.66 -44.19 -0.86
C ASP A 500 3.81 -43.19 -0.65
N ALA A 501 4.23 -42.45 -1.68
CA ALA A 501 5.33 -41.50 -1.54
C ALA A 501 4.94 -40.32 -0.63
N PRO A 502 5.86 -39.84 0.24
CA PRO A 502 5.58 -38.76 1.19
C PRO A 502 5.00 -37.52 0.51
N SER A 503 3.88 -37.02 1.05
CA SER A 503 3.05 -35.98 0.44
C SER A 503 2.53 -34.99 1.46
N ARG A 504 2.37 -33.73 1.03
CA ARG A 504 1.66 -32.64 1.71
C ARG A 504 0.47 -32.16 0.86
N LEU A 505 -0.01 -32.97 -0.10
CA LEU A 505 -1.11 -32.60 -1.03
C LEU A 505 -2.39 -32.17 -0.30
N ARG A 506 -2.75 -32.80 0.83
CA ARG A 506 -3.93 -32.38 1.62
C ARG A 506 -3.73 -31.03 2.30
N ASP A 507 -2.54 -30.77 2.83
CA ASP A 507 -2.19 -29.47 3.39
C ASP A 507 -2.19 -28.39 2.29
N ALA A 508 -1.67 -28.73 1.11
CA ALA A 508 -1.70 -27.88 -0.08
C ALA A 508 -3.15 -27.57 -0.52
N ALA A 509 -4.04 -28.56 -0.52
CA ALA A 509 -5.46 -28.36 -0.83
C ALA A 509 -6.15 -27.45 0.19
N GLY A 510 -5.93 -27.69 1.49
CA GLY A 510 -6.48 -26.83 2.54
C GLY A 510 -5.95 -25.39 2.49
N LEU A 511 -4.67 -25.20 2.13
CA LEU A 511 -4.10 -23.88 1.88
C LEU A 511 -4.70 -23.21 0.63
N LEU A 512 -4.80 -23.96 -0.48
CA LEU A 512 -5.37 -23.46 -1.72
C LEU A 512 -6.82 -23.00 -1.53
N ASP A 513 -7.62 -23.77 -0.79
CA ASP A 513 -8.99 -23.40 -0.45
C ASP A 513 -9.08 -22.09 0.31
N ARG A 514 -8.22 -21.89 1.32
CA ARG A 514 -8.16 -20.61 2.06
C ARG A 514 -7.83 -19.44 1.13
N LEU A 515 -6.92 -19.64 0.19
CA LEU A 515 -6.49 -18.61 -0.76
C LEU A 515 -7.52 -18.31 -1.84
N VAL A 516 -8.27 -19.32 -2.30
CA VAL A 516 -9.21 -19.22 -3.43
C VAL A 516 -10.62 -18.85 -2.96
N LEU A 517 -11.07 -19.35 -1.81
CA LEU A 517 -12.42 -19.14 -1.27
C LEU A 517 -12.51 -18.02 -0.24
N GLY A 518 -11.37 -17.43 0.16
CA GLY A 518 -11.32 -16.31 1.09
C GLY A 518 -12.09 -15.09 0.57
N SER A 519 -12.78 -14.38 1.48
CA SER A 519 -13.53 -13.16 1.15
C SER A 519 -12.63 -12.00 0.74
N GLU A 520 -11.40 -12.00 1.22
CA GLU A 520 -10.35 -11.02 0.88
C GLU A 520 -9.26 -11.69 0.05
N PHE A 521 -8.66 -10.92 -0.86
CA PHE A 521 -7.52 -11.40 -1.65
C PHE A 521 -6.24 -11.34 -0.79
N VAL A 522 -5.76 -12.50 -0.34
CA VAL A 522 -4.47 -12.60 0.36
C VAL A 522 -3.35 -12.14 -0.57
N GLU A 523 -2.46 -11.26 -0.11
CA GLU A 523 -1.49 -10.60 -1.00
C GLU A 523 -0.55 -11.59 -1.68
N PHE A 524 0.02 -12.54 -0.92
CA PHE A 524 0.92 -13.59 -1.41
C PHE A 524 0.62 -14.91 -0.72
N LEU A 525 0.64 -16.03 -1.46
CA LEU A 525 0.45 -17.38 -0.94
C LEU A 525 1.55 -17.79 0.05
N THR A 526 2.74 -17.22 -0.09
CA THR A 526 3.90 -17.53 0.75
C THR A 526 3.70 -17.07 2.18
N LEU A 527 2.92 -16.02 2.43
CA LEU A 527 2.63 -15.50 3.77
C LEU A 527 1.89 -16.53 4.66
N PRO A 528 0.74 -17.10 4.26
CA PRO A 528 0.10 -18.16 5.04
C PRO A 528 0.78 -19.53 4.90
N ALA A 529 1.57 -19.77 3.85
CA ALA A 529 2.30 -21.02 3.66
C ALA A 529 3.55 -21.11 4.55
N TYR A 530 4.25 -20.01 4.77
CA TYR A 530 5.53 -19.98 5.48
C TYR A 530 5.44 -20.55 6.90
N PRO A 531 4.46 -20.17 7.74
CA PRO A 531 4.27 -20.81 9.05
C PRO A 531 4.04 -22.33 9.00
N MET A 532 3.56 -22.88 7.88
CA MET A 532 3.36 -24.33 7.71
C MET A 532 4.67 -25.10 7.47
N LEU A 533 5.75 -24.41 7.08
CA LEU A 533 7.11 -24.94 7.15
C LEU A 533 7.57 -25.03 8.62
N GLU A 534 7.07 -24.10 9.46
CA GLU A 534 7.54 -23.85 10.82
C GLU A 534 6.73 -24.47 11.97
N GLN A 535 5.65 -25.22 11.70
CA GLN A 535 4.74 -25.92 12.66
C GLN A 535 5.43 -27.00 13.56
N ARG A 536 6.68 -26.76 13.91
CA ARG A 536 7.65 -27.70 14.43
C ARG A 536 8.70 -26.99 15.32
N ILE A 537 8.57 -25.67 15.53
CA ILE A 537 9.35 -24.88 16.50
C ILE A 537 8.73 -24.95 17.93
N ASP A 538 7.42 -25.18 18.05
CA ASP A 538 6.72 -25.24 19.37
C ASP A 538 7.04 -26.48 20.23
N ALA A 539 7.59 -27.56 19.64
CA ALA A 539 7.80 -28.83 20.34
C ALA A 539 9.06 -28.89 21.22
N VAL A 540 9.99 -27.94 21.11
CA VAL A 540 11.26 -27.95 21.87
C VAL A 540 11.18 -27.12 23.16
N ALA A 541 10.16 -26.29 23.33
CA ALA A 541 9.95 -25.47 24.53
C ALA A 541 9.10 -26.13 25.64
N GLY A 542 8.55 -27.34 25.41
CA GLY A 542 7.58 -27.96 26.31
C GLY A 542 7.88 -29.42 26.69
N GLY A 543 8.92 -29.65 27.49
CA GLY A 543 9.13 -30.94 28.16
C GLY A 543 8.26 -31.05 29.41
N GLY A 544 7.20 -31.86 29.37
CA GLY A 544 6.38 -32.19 30.54
C GLY A 544 5.15 -33.04 30.18
N SER A 545 5.19 -34.33 30.52
CA SER A 545 4.17 -35.35 30.27
C SER A 545 2.81 -35.09 30.93
N GLY A 546 1.71 -35.35 30.19
CA GLY A 546 0.37 -35.57 30.74
C GLY A 546 -0.73 -35.53 29.66
N ALA A 547 -1.38 -36.67 29.40
CA ALA A 547 -2.52 -36.82 28.49
C ALA A 547 -3.80 -36.09 29.02
N PRO A 548 -4.83 -35.85 28.18
CA PRO A 548 -5.60 -34.61 28.15
C PRO A 548 -6.88 -34.63 29.00
N PRO A 549 -7.42 -33.44 29.32
CA PRO A 549 -8.87 -33.25 29.30
C PRO A 549 -9.30 -32.06 28.43
N ASP A 550 -10.34 -32.34 27.63
CA ASP A 550 -11.31 -31.47 26.96
C ASP A 550 -10.82 -30.36 26.01
N ASP A 551 -10.89 -30.73 24.72
CA ASP A 551 -10.99 -29.89 23.54
C ASP A 551 -12.17 -28.90 23.62
N ALA A 552 -11.91 -27.71 24.13
CA ALA A 552 -12.69 -26.50 23.79
C ALA A 552 -11.94 -25.18 24.07
N ALA A 553 -10.78 -25.19 24.74
CA ALA A 553 -10.15 -23.98 25.26
C ALA A 553 -8.72 -23.68 24.76
N ARG A 554 -8.22 -24.38 23.73
CA ARG A 554 -6.83 -24.22 23.26
C ARG A 554 -6.61 -24.01 21.75
N ALA A 555 -7.68 -23.75 20.98
CA ALA A 555 -7.60 -23.32 19.58
C ALA A 555 -7.58 -21.77 19.43
N SER A 556 -6.96 -21.06 20.36
CA SER A 556 -6.91 -19.60 20.37
C SER A 556 -5.59 -19.15 21.00
N ARG A 557 -4.55 -19.00 20.17
CA ARG A 557 -3.38 -18.10 20.36
C ARG A 557 -2.33 -18.43 19.30
N ALA A 558 -2.45 -17.81 18.12
CA ALA A 558 -1.34 -17.47 17.23
C ALA A 558 -1.90 -16.74 16.00
N THR A 559 -2.28 -15.47 16.16
CA THR A 559 -2.44 -14.52 15.06
C THR A 559 -2.28 -13.09 15.59
N ASP A 560 -1.43 -12.35 14.87
CA ASP A 560 -1.42 -10.91 14.64
C ASP A 560 -1.16 -9.93 15.78
N ALA A 561 -0.24 -9.00 15.48
CA ALA A 561 -0.09 -7.65 16.03
C ALA A 561 -0.81 -7.47 17.37
N ALA A 562 -0.11 -7.86 18.47
CA ALA A 562 -0.59 -7.83 19.85
C ALA A 562 -2.08 -7.51 19.94
N HIS A 563 -2.93 -8.51 19.69
CA HIS A 563 -4.37 -8.39 19.89
C HIS A 563 -4.58 -8.03 21.36
N VAL A 564 -4.62 -6.73 21.64
CA VAL A 564 -4.90 -6.17 22.95
C VAL A 564 -6.21 -6.83 23.35
N GLY A 565 -6.21 -7.63 24.42
CA GLY A 565 -7.37 -8.46 24.75
C GLY A 565 -8.60 -7.57 24.94
N PHE A 566 -9.80 -8.10 24.76
CA PHE A 566 -11.04 -7.34 25.00
C PHE A 566 -10.99 -6.54 26.31
N ALA A 567 -10.49 -7.17 27.38
CA ALA A 567 -10.28 -6.54 28.68
C ALA A 567 -9.27 -5.37 28.64
N ASP A 568 -8.13 -5.54 27.96
CA ASP A 568 -7.09 -4.53 27.84
C ASP A 568 -7.58 -3.33 26.99
N GLN A 569 -8.36 -3.58 25.95
CA GLN A 569 -8.98 -2.52 25.13
C GLN A 569 -10.00 -1.72 25.94
N VAL A 570 -10.79 -2.41 26.76
CA VAL A 570 -11.73 -1.78 27.70
C VAL A 570 -10.98 -0.94 28.73
N GLN A 571 -9.87 -1.44 29.29
CA GLN A 571 -9.05 -0.69 30.24
C GLN A 571 -8.41 0.55 29.62
N ALA A 572 -7.83 0.43 28.42
CA ALA A 572 -7.21 1.55 27.71
C ALA A 572 -8.24 2.64 27.37
N LEU A 573 -9.42 2.26 26.89
CA LEU A 573 -10.50 3.20 26.62
C LEU A 573 -11.02 3.85 27.91
N SER A 574 -11.14 3.09 28.99
CA SER A 574 -11.52 3.59 30.31
C SER A 574 -10.50 4.58 30.89
N ALA A 575 -9.20 4.39 30.62
CA ALA A 575 -8.16 5.34 31.00
C ALA A 575 -8.31 6.67 30.24
N ARG A 576 -8.45 6.59 28.90
CA ARG A 576 -8.65 7.78 28.04
C ARG A 576 -9.89 8.59 28.44
N TRP A 577 -11.00 7.93 28.75
CA TRP A 577 -12.22 8.63 29.18
C TRP A 577 -12.06 9.32 30.55
N ARG A 578 -11.23 8.77 31.44
CA ARG A 578 -10.91 9.43 32.72
C ARG A 578 -10.01 10.64 32.52
N GLU A 579 -9.04 10.54 31.62
CA GLU A 579 -8.11 11.64 31.28
C GLU A 579 -8.80 12.83 30.62
N ALA A 580 -9.89 12.61 29.88
CA ALA A 580 -10.65 13.68 29.22
C ALA A 580 -11.34 14.68 30.20
N GLY A 581 -11.46 14.35 31.49
CA GLY A 581 -11.89 15.27 32.55
C GLY A 581 -13.39 15.64 32.55
N ALA A 582 -13.77 16.55 33.45
CA ALA A 582 -15.16 16.91 33.77
C ALA A 582 -15.90 17.74 32.67
N GLY A 583 -15.20 18.17 31.61
CA GLY A 583 -15.76 18.93 30.49
C GLY A 583 -16.19 18.08 29.28
N ALA A 584 -15.89 16.78 29.29
CA ALA A 584 -16.23 15.87 28.19
C ALA A 584 -17.72 15.53 28.16
N ALA A 585 -18.25 15.30 26.95
CA ALA A 585 -19.62 14.83 26.78
C ALA A 585 -19.87 13.52 27.56
N ARG A 586 -21.00 13.49 28.26
CA ARG A 586 -21.51 12.34 29.01
C ARG A 586 -21.77 11.18 28.06
N ARG A 587 -21.42 9.98 28.53
CA ARG A 587 -21.66 8.71 27.83
C ARG A 587 -22.58 7.85 28.69
N ASP A 588 -23.70 7.43 28.10
CA ASP A 588 -24.68 6.55 28.75
C ASP A 588 -24.44 5.06 28.42
N TYR A 589 -23.22 4.73 27.98
CA TYR A 589 -22.76 3.38 27.64
C TYR A 589 -21.35 3.14 28.21
N ALA A 590 -20.99 1.88 28.39
CA ALA A 590 -19.69 1.51 28.94
C ALA A 590 -18.62 1.41 27.84
N PRO A 591 -17.32 1.55 28.20
CA PRO A 591 -16.21 1.25 27.28
C PRO A 591 -16.30 -0.16 26.67
N ALA A 592 -16.84 -1.13 27.40
CA ALA A 592 -17.10 -2.47 26.92
C ALA A 592 -18.08 -2.52 25.74
N ASP A 593 -19.10 -1.66 25.73
CA ASP A 593 -20.08 -1.62 24.64
C ASP A 593 -19.43 -1.09 23.36
N VAL A 594 -18.55 -0.10 23.50
CA VAL A 594 -17.75 0.42 22.37
C VAL A 594 -16.83 -0.66 21.81
N VAL A 595 -16.10 -1.39 22.66
CA VAL A 595 -15.18 -2.45 22.22
C VAL A 595 -15.93 -3.59 21.54
N ARG A 596 -17.17 -3.90 21.95
CA ARG A 596 -18.02 -4.89 21.27
C ARG A 596 -18.43 -4.46 19.86
N LEU A 597 -18.69 -3.16 19.66
CA LEU A 597 -19.16 -2.61 18.39
C LEU A 597 -18.02 -2.24 17.41
N ARG A 598 -16.77 -2.19 17.88
CA ARG A 598 -15.58 -1.81 17.09
C ARG A 598 -15.18 -2.77 15.97
N GLY A 599 -15.69 -4.00 15.98
CA GLY A 599 -15.22 -5.04 15.07
C GLY A 599 -13.77 -5.47 15.36
N SER A 600 -13.30 -6.48 14.63
CA SER A 600 -11.94 -7.03 14.77
C SER A 600 -10.86 -6.18 14.09
N VAL A 601 -11.25 -5.32 13.14
CA VAL A 601 -10.34 -4.46 12.37
C VAL A 601 -10.61 -3.00 12.73
N ARG A 602 -9.57 -2.27 13.16
CA ARG A 602 -9.67 -0.84 13.45
C ARG A 602 -9.21 -0.02 12.24
N VAL A 603 -10.13 0.73 11.65
CA VAL A 603 -9.83 1.71 10.60
C VAL A 603 -9.56 3.07 11.26
N HIS A 604 -8.45 3.72 10.92
CA HIS A 604 -8.12 5.05 11.41
C HIS A 604 -8.61 6.13 10.45
N TYR A 605 -9.58 6.94 10.89
CA TYR A 605 -10.16 8.03 10.10
C TYR A 605 -9.39 9.34 10.29
N THR A 606 -8.15 9.36 9.80
CA THR A 606 -7.16 10.42 10.09
C THR A 606 -7.64 11.84 9.74
N LEU A 607 -8.35 12.04 8.62
CA LEU A 607 -8.87 13.35 8.23
C LEU A 607 -9.90 13.88 9.24
N ALA A 608 -10.84 13.02 9.65
CA ALA A 608 -11.82 13.36 10.68
C ALA A 608 -11.14 13.64 12.02
N ALA A 609 -10.17 12.81 12.42
CA ALA A 609 -9.47 12.97 13.69
C ALA A 609 -8.66 14.26 13.78
N LEU A 610 -7.78 14.53 12.81
CA LEU A 610 -6.97 15.76 12.77
C LEU A 610 -7.85 17.00 12.60
N GLY A 611 -8.90 16.90 11.78
CA GLY A 611 -9.88 17.96 11.62
C GLY A 611 -10.62 18.25 12.92
N ALA A 612 -11.01 17.23 13.67
CA ALA A 612 -11.74 17.39 14.94
C ALA A 612 -10.86 17.99 16.05
N GLU A 613 -9.58 17.59 16.13
CA GLU A 613 -8.60 18.22 17.01
C GLU A 613 -8.45 19.71 16.68
N ARG A 614 -8.26 20.03 15.40
CA ARG A 614 -8.17 21.43 14.95
C ARG A 614 -9.47 22.20 15.20
N LEU A 615 -10.63 21.59 15.00
CA LEU A 615 -11.91 22.22 15.30
C LEU A 615 -12.03 22.56 16.79
N ARG A 616 -11.56 21.69 17.69
CA ARG A 616 -11.52 21.99 19.12
C ARG A 616 -10.57 23.13 19.45
N GLU A 617 -9.41 23.20 18.80
CA GLU A 617 -8.50 24.36 18.94
C GLU A 617 -9.18 25.66 18.50
N LEU A 618 -9.86 25.65 17.35
CA LEU A 618 -10.61 26.80 16.84
C LEU A 618 -11.75 27.19 17.78
N LEU A 619 -12.48 26.20 18.31
CA LEU A 619 -13.53 26.43 19.30
C LEU A 619 -12.97 27.02 20.60
N ALA A 620 -11.74 26.69 21.00
CA ALA A 620 -11.07 27.29 22.15
C ALA A 620 -10.55 28.72 21.88
N GLN A 621 -10.18 29.02 20.63
CA GLN A 621 -9.63 30.30 20.17
C GLN A 621 -10.71 31.31 19.69
N TRP A 622 -11.99 30.96 19.81
CA TRP A 622 -13.12 31.80 19.40
C TRP A 622 -13.10 33.18 20.11
N PRO A 623 -13.28 34.34 19.42
CA PRO A 623 -14.09 34.58 18.21
C PRO A 623 -13.41 34.76 16.85
N ASP A 624 -12.13 34.48 16.73
CA ASP A 624 -11.39 34.82 15.51
C ASP A 624 -11.55 33.81 14.35
N ALA A 625 -12.17 32.64 14.59
CA ALA A 625 -12.36 31.60 13.57
C ALA A 625 -13.34 32.02 12.46
N ARG A 626 -12.92 31.88 11.19
CA ARG A 626 -13.75 32.14 10.01
C ARG A 626 -14.38 30.83 9.52
N VAL A 627 -15.69 30.71 9.62
CA VAL A 627 -16.44 29.52 9.18
C VAL A 627 -17.48 29.91 8.15
N THR A 628 -17.61 29.14 7.05
CA THR A 628 -18.63 29.39 6.02
C THR A 628 -19.14 28.11 5.37
N GLY A 629 -20.37 28.17 4.85
CA GLY A 629 -20.89 27.18 3.91
C GLY A 629 -20.22 27.29 2.55
N VAL A 630 -20.19 26.15 1.86
CA VAL A 630 -19.64 26.05 0.50
C VAL A 630 -20.68 25.40 -0.40
N ALA A 631 -20.95 25.97 -1.57
CA ALA A 631 -21.90 25.41 -2.52
C ALA A 631 -21.24 24.40 -3.48
N SER A 632 -19.97 24.62 -3.83
CA SER A 632 -19.24 23.82 -4.82
C SER A 632 -17.79 23.53 -4.42
N GLU A 633 -17.23 22.43 -4.95
CA GLU A 633 -15.82 22.05 -4.73
C GLU A 633 -14.82 23.13 -5.17
N ALA A 634 -15.13 23.83 -6.26
CA ALA A 634 -14.26 24.87 -6.81
C ALA A 634 -14.14 26.07 -5.86
N ASP A 635 -15.20 26.33 -5.07
CA ASP A 635 -15.20 27.42 -4.09
C ASP A 635 -14.43 27.04 -2.81
N ALA A 636 -14.34 25.75 -2.45
CA ALA A 636 -13.73 25.28 -1.21
C ALA A 636 -12.26 25.70 -1.10
N ALA A 637 -11.45 25.38 -2.12
CA ALA A 637 -10.05 25.77 -2.16
C ALA A 637 -9.88 27.29 -2.22
N ARG A 638 -10.72 28.00 -3.00
CA ARG A 638 -10.66 29.45 -3.06
C ARG A 638 -10.91 30.12 -1.70
N LEU A 639 -11.89 29.61 -0.95
CA LEU A 639 -12.26 30.12 0.37
C LEU A 639 -11.16 29.86 1.41
N VAL A 640 -10.60 28.65 1.45
CA VAL A 640 -9.46 28.35 2.35
C VAL A 640 -8.23 29.15 1.95
N GLY A 641 -8.01 29.35 0.64
CA GLY A 641 -6.95 30.21 0.15
C GLY A 641 -7.11 31.69 0.54
N ALA A 642 -8.34 32.14 0.79
CA ALA A 642 -8.66 33.45 1.35
C ALA A 642 -8.67 33.48 2.89
N GLY A 643 -8.28 32.38 3.54
CA GLY A 643 -8.11 32.27 4.99
C GLY A 643 -9.29 31.69 5.75
N VAL A 644 -10.31 31.12 5.11
CA VAL A 644 -11.38 30.42 5.86
C VAL A 644 -10.81 29.28 6.69
N ASP A 645 -11.17 29.23 7.98
CA ASP A 645 -10.60 28.34 8.99
C ASP A 645 -11.38 27.02 9.15
N ALA A 646 -12.64 26.95 8.73
CA ALA A 646 -13.45 25.72 8.67
C ALA A 646 -14.62 25.84 7.65
N LEU A 647 -15.08 24.70 7.13
CA LEU A 647 -16.16 24.64 6.13
C LEU A 647 -17.38 23.87 6.64
N LEU A 648 -18.58 24.30 6.22
CA LEU A 648 -19.83 23.55 6.44
C LEU A 648 -20.16 22.68 5.22
N ALA A 649 -20.37 21.38 5.46
CA ALA A 649 -20.90 20.43 4.50
C ALA A 649 -22.36 20.10 4.79
N THR A 650 -23.09 19.62 3.78
CA THR A 650 -24.53 19.32 3.87
C THR A 650 -24.85 17.82 3.76
N SER A 651 -23.83 16.99 3.58
CA SER A 651 -23.93 15.52 3.48
C SER A 651 -22.54 14.88 3.53
N ALA A 652 -22.48 13.56 3.75
CA ALA A 652 -21.24 12.79 3.65
C ALA A 652 -20.58 12.91 2.26
N ALA A 653 -21.38 12.81 1.20
CA ALA A 653 -20.87 12.94 -0.17
C ALA A 653 -20.28 14.33 -0.42
N HIS A 654 -20.90 15.38 0.14
CA HIS A 654 -20.38 16.73 0.05
C HIS A 654 -19.09 16.89 0.87
N ALA A 655 -19.04 16.40 2.11
CA ALA A 655 -17.84 16.44 2.95
C ALA A 655 -16.65 15.74 2.27
N ARG A 656 -16.88 14.58 1.66
CA ARG A 656 -15.84 13.85 0.89
C ARG A 656 -15.30 14.68 -0.26
N ARG A 657 -16.20 15.26 -1.06
CA ARG A 657 -15.82 16.11 -2.20
C ARG A 657 -15.05 17.37 -1.78
N LEU A 658 -15.43 18.00 -0.67
CA LEU A 658 -14.69 19.13 -0.11
C LEU A 658 -13.28 18.70 0.36
N ASN A 659 -13.17 17.59 1.08
CA ASN A 659 -11.87 17.02 1.49
C ASN A 659 -10.99 16.71 0.27
N ASP A 660 -11.55 16.14 -0.79
CA ASP A 660 -10.81 15.85 -2.02
C ASP A 660 -10.33 17.13 -2.71
N ALA A 661 -11.15 18.19 -2.74
CA ALA A 661 -10.77 19.49 -3.27
C ALA A 661 -9.63 20.14 -2.47
N LEU A 662 -9.70 20.11 -1.14
CA LEU A 662 -8.67 20.66 -0.26
C LEU A 662 -7.37 19.85 -0.37
N ARG A 663 -7.42 18.52 -0.46
CA ARG A 663 -6.25 17.67 -0.68
C ARG A 663 -5.60 17.89 -2.06
N ARG A 664 -6.38 18.26 -3.07
CA ARG A 664 -5.82 18.67 -4.38
C ARG A 664 -5.06 19.99 -4.24
N ALA A 665 -5.68 21.00 -3.65
CA ALA A 665 -5.05 22.30 -3.43
C ALA A 665 -3.80 22.21 -2.54
N ASP A 666 -3.84 21.40 -1.48
CA ASP A 666 -2.70 21.10 -0.60
C ASP A 666 -1.51 20.55 -1.38
N ARG A 667 -1.74 19.53 -2.21
CA ARG A 667 -0.70 18.92 -3.04
C ARG A 667 -0.16 19.89 -4.09
N GLU A 668 -1.02 20.72 -4.67
CA GLU A 668 -0.61 21.73 -5.64
C GLU A 668 0.30 22.81 -5.02
N GLU A 669 -0.05 23.34 -3.85
CA GLU A 669 0.78 24.34 -3.17
C GLU A 669 2.07 23.72 -2.63
N TRP A 670 1.99 22.54 -2.00
CA TRP A 670 3.16 21.83 -1.50
C TRP A 670 4.17 21.54 -2.62
N SER A 671 3.68 21.20 -3.81
CA SER A 671 4.51 21.00 -5.00
C SER A 671 5.19 22.29 -5.49
N ARG A 672 4.64 23.48 -5.22
CA ARG A 672 5.22 24.77 -5.63
C ARG A 672 6.15 25.36 -4.57
N GLU A 673 5.79 25.26 -3.29
CA GLU A 673 6.54 25.88 -2.18
C GLU A 673 7.77 25.08 -1.72
N ALA A 674 7.88 23.80 -2.10
CA ALA A 674 9.09 22.99 -1.88
C ALA A 674 10.38 23.64 -2.43
N GLU A 675 10.26 24.59 -3.36
CA GLU A 675 11.37 25.35 -3.94
C GLU A 675 11.69 26.67 -3.21
N GLN A 676 10.80 27.20 -2.37
CA GLN A 676 10.84 28.60 -1.91
C GLN A 676 10.87 28.79 -0.38
N GLY A 677 10.84 27.72 0.41
CA GLY A 677 11.13 27.77 1.86
C GLY A 677 10.12 28.52 2.73
N SER A 678 8.93 28.83 2.20
CA SER A 678 7.80 29.34 3.00
C SER A 678 7.08 28.19 3.71
N ALA A 679 6.46 28.48 4.85
CA ALA A 679 5.63 27.50 5.53
C ALA A 679 4.31 27.34 4.74
N PRO A 680 4.01 26.15 4.22
CA PRO A 680 2.87 25.95 3.35
C PRO A 680 1.57 26.17 4.11
N ARG A 681 0.59 26.75 3.40
CA ARG A 681 -0.75 26.99 3.92
C ARG A 681 -1.37 25.68 4.36
N ARG A 682 -2.09 25.71 5.48
CA ARG A 682 -2.85 24.56 5.96
C ARG A 682 -4.16 24.45 5.19
N TRP A 683 -4.14 23.68 4.12
CA TRP A 683 -5.32 23.48 3.25
C TRP A 683 -6.39 22.57 3.87
N LEU A 684 -5.99 21.59 4.67
CA LEU A 684 -6.92 20.66 5.33
C LEU A 684 -7.53 21.29 6.58
N VAL A 685 -8.49 22.18 6.36
CA VAL A 685 -9.30 22.79 7.41
C VAL A 685 -10.41 21.84 7.86
N PRO A 686 -10.92 21.96 9.10
CA PRO A 686 -12.03 21.14 9.57
C PRO A 686 -13.29 21.31 8.73
N ILE A 687 -13.95 20.19 8.43
CA ILE A 687 -15.28 20.18 7.80
C ILE A 687 -16.30 19.77 8.85
N VAL A 688 -17.29 20.63 9.10
CA VAL A 688 -18.44 20.33 9.96
C VAL A 688 -19.62 19.99 9.07
N ALA A 689 -20.12 18.77 9.17
CA ALA A 689 -21.21 18.29 8.33
C ALA A 689 -22.54 18.37 9.05
N ASP A 690 -23.48 19.08 8.42
CA ASP A 690 -24.86 19.20 8.83
C ASP A 690 -25.70 18.17 8.06
N VAL A 691 -26.33 17.25 8.79
CA VAL A 691 -27.19 16.22 8.21
C VAL A 691 -28.56 16.24 8.88
N GLU A 692 -29.56 16.29 8.02
CA GLU A 692 -30.95 16.15 8.42
C GLU A 692 -31.25 14.68 8.72
N LEU A 693 -31.53 14.38 9.99
CA LEU A 693 -32.11 13.10 10.37
C LEU A 693 -33.59 13.09 9.99
N ARG A 694 -34.09 11.94 9.52
CA ARG A 694 -35.51 11.73 9.21
C ARG A 694 -36.37 11.59 10.47
N GLY A 695 -35.74 11.57 11.64
CA GLY A 695 -36.39 11.58 12.94
C GLY A 695 -35.38 11.62 14.07
N ASP A 696 -35.81 11.15 15.24
CA ASP A 696 -35.05 11.11 16.48
C ASP A 696 -34.53 9.69 16.81
N ASP A 697 -34.36 8.86 15.76
CA ASP A 697 -33.92 7.46 15.86
C ASP A 697 -32.42 7.38 16.19
N PRO A 698 -32.03 6.77 17.33
CA PRO A 698 -30.63 6.55 17.67
C PRO A 698 -29.86 5.75 16.62
N LEU A 699 -30.49 4.80 15.91
CA LEU A 699 -29.79 4.02 14.88
C LEU A 699 -29.44 4.87 13.67
N GLU A 700 -30.39 5.70 13.20
CA GLU A 700 -30.14 6.65 12.12
C GLU A 700 -29.02 7.63 12.48
N ALA A 701 -29.03 8.15 13.72
CA ALA A 701 -27.97 9.03 14.21
C ALA A 701 -26.59 8.33 14.24
N PHE A 702 -26.54 7.06 14.63
CA PHE A 702 -25.31 6.26 14.63
C PHE A 702 -24.76 6.05 13.20
N ASP A 703 -25.62 5.64 12.27
CA ASP A 703 -25.24 5.35 10.88
C ASP A 703 -24.85 6.61 10.11
N ALA A 704 -25.58 7.71 10.31
CA ALA A 704 -25.28 9.01 9.71
C ALA A 704 -23.94 9.54 10.23
N THR A 705 -23.71 9.48 11.54
CA THR A 705 -22.44 9.94 12.15
C THR A 705 -21.27 9.10 11.65
N THR A 706 -21.44 7.78 11.56
CA THR A 706 -20.45 6.86 10.97
C THR A 706 -20.08 7.29 9.56
N SER A 707 -21.08 7.43 8.68
CA SER A 707 -20.89 7.82 7.28
C SER A 707 -20.18 9.17 7.11
N LEU A 708 -20.45 10.12 8.00
CA LEU A 708 -19.82 11.44 8.01
C LEU A 708 -18.35 11.39 8.43
N ILE A 709 -18.03 10.63 9.48
CA ILE A 709 -16.65 10.41 9.94
C ILE A 709 -15.84 9.70 8.84
N GLU A 710 -16.42 8.70 8.18
CA GLU A 710 -15.81 8.00 7.05
C GLU A 710 -15.56 8.91 5.83
N ALA A 711 -16.34 10.00 5.71
CA ALA A 711 -16.14 11.05 4.71
C ALA A 711 -15.11 12.11 5.14
N GLY A 712 -14.55 11.98 6.35
CA GLY A 712 -13.55 12.90 6.89
C GLY A 712 -14.15 14.14 7.56
N ALA A 713 -15.40 14.11 8.02
CA ALA A 713 -15.98 15.21 8.79
C ALA A 713 -15.34 15.31 10.18
N ALA A 714 -14.92 16.52 10.54
CA ALA A 714 -14.35 16.87 11.85
C ALA A 714 -15.43 17.06 12.93
N GLY A 715 -16.63 17.44 12.51
CA GLY A 715 -17.78 17.60 13.39
C GLY A 715 -19.07 17.26 12.68
N VAL A 716 -20.08 16.88 13.46
CA VAL A 716 -21.41 16.49 12.98
C VAL A 716 -22.45 17.33 13.70
N VAL A 717 -23.32 17.99 12.93
CA VAL A 717 -24.49 18.71 13.45
C VAL A 717 -25.71 17.81 13.35
N LEU A 718 -26.42 17.68 14.47
CA LEU A 718 -27.67 16.95 14.58
C LEU A 718 -28.77 17.95 14.91
N ASP A 719 -29.88 17.87 14.20
CA ASP A 719 -30.99 18.82 14.26
C ASP A 719 -32.21 18.23 14.99
N ASP A 720 -32.63 18.87 16.08
CA ASP A 720 -33.85 18.53 16.79
C ASP A 720 -35.06 19.27 16.20
N ARG A 721 -35.63 18.70 15.13
CA ARG A 721 -36.80 19.29 14.47
C ARG A 721 -38.12 19.13 15.22
N ALA A 722 -38.13 18.32 16.28
CA ALA A 722 -39.33 18.00 17.05
C ALA A 722 -39.40 18.76 18.39
N ALA A 723 -38.63 19.86 18.51
CA ALA A 723 -38.20 20.60 19.72
C ALA A 723 -39.24 20.99 20.79
N ALA A 724 -40.47 20.49 20.77
CA ALA A 724 -41.57 20.93 21.62
C ALA A 724 -42.26 19.84 22.47
N SER A 725 -41.82 18.56 22.49
CA SER A 725 -42.56 17.53 23.25
C SER A 725 -41.77 16.59 24.17
N SER A 726 -40.48 16.30 23.90
CA SER A 726 -39.69 15.44 24.78
C SER A 726 -38.17 15.51 24.52
N PRO A 727 -37.42 16.40 25.19
CA PRO A 727 -35.96 16.53 25.02
C PRO A 727 -35.19 15.22 25.26
N GLY A 728 -35.72 14.33 26.11
CA GLY A 728 -35.09 13.04 26.44
C GLY A 728 -34.96 12.08 25.25
N ARG A 729 -35.68 12.32 24.15
CA ARG A 729 -35.60 11.47 22.97
C ARG A 729 -34.39 11.82 22.10
N PHE A 730 -34.17 13.12 21.84
CA PHE A 730 -33.02 13.61 21.08
C PHE A 730 -31.69 13.36 21.80
N VAL A 731 -31.69 13.35 23.15
CA VAL A 731 -30.53 12.92 23.96
C VAL A 731 -30.03 11.52 23.57
N ARG A 732 -30.92 10.59 23.18
CA ARG A 732 -30.51 9.26 22.72
C ARG A 732 -29.83 9.31 21.36
N ALA A 733 -30.28 10.16 20.45
CA ALA A 733 -29.61 10.39 19.16
C ALA A 733 -28.21 11.00 19.36
N LEU A 734 -28.07 11.99 20.25
CA LEU A 734 -26.76 12.56 20.62
C LEU A 734 -25.82 11.51 21.22
N SER A 735 -26.35 10.65 22.10
CA SER A 735 -25.59 9.55 22.71
C SER A 735 -25.16 8.52 21.68
N ALA A 736 -26.03 8.19 20.70
CA ALA A 736 -25.70 7.25 19.63
C ALA A 736 -24.66 7.82 18.65
N ALA A 737 -24.72 9.11 18.33
CA ALA A 737 -23.68 9.78 17.54
C ALA A 737 -22.33 9.79 18.28
N ARG A 738 -22.33 10.04 19.59
CA ARG A 738 -21.11 9.93 20.41
C ARG A 738 -20.58 8.49 20.44
N LEU A 739 -21.48 7.49 20.49
CA LEU A 739 -21.12 6.08 20.42
C LEU A 739 -20.45 5.74 19.09
N ALA A 740 -20.98 6.23 17.96
CA ALA A 740 -20.35 6.08 16.65
C ALA A 740 -18.93 6.66 16.63
N ALA A 741 -18.75 7.89 17.13
CA ALA A 741 -17.43 8.51 17.20
C ALA A 741 -16.43 7.71 18.07
N ASP A 742 -16.88 7.21 19.24
CA ASP A 742 -16.04 6.38 20.11
C ASP A 742 -15.75 4.99 19.47
N VAL A 743 -16.71 4.40 18.76
CA VAL A 743 -16.52 3.13 18.02
C VAL A 743 -15.46 3.32 16.94
N LEU A 744 -15.56 4.37 16.13
CA LEU A 744 -14.57 4.69 15.09
C LEU A 744 -13.27 5.30 15.62
N ASP A 745 -13.13 5.41 16.94
CA ASP A 745 -11.97 5.95 17.64
C ASP A 745 -11.55 7.36 17.18
N THR A 746 -12.54 8.24 16.95
CA THR A 746 -12.31 9.62 16.51
C THR A 746 -12.76 10.65 17.56
N PRO A 747 -12.01 11.75 17.74
CA PRO A 747 -12.42 12.87 18.61
C PRO A 747 -13.51 13.78 17.98
N THR A 748 -14.33 13.26 17.06
CA THR A 748 -15.34 14.02 16.30
C THR A 748 -16.19 14.92 17.20
N VAL A 749 -16.36 16.17 16.78
CA VAL A 749 -17.14 17.18 17.52
C VAL A 749 -18.63 16.98 17.26
N ILE A 750 -19.42 16.72 18.31
CA ILE A 750 -20.88 16.56 18.20
C ILE A 750 -21.56 17.88 18.54
N VAL A 751 -22.33 18.41 17.58
CA VAL A 751 -23.06 19.67 17.69
C VAL A 751 -24.55 19.40 17.75
N ALA A 752 -25.23 19.88 18.79
CA ALA A 752 -26.68 19.73 18.95
C ALA A 752 -27.39 21.03 18.60
N ARG A 753 -28.20 21.01 17.54
CA ARG A 753 -29.01 22.14 17.09
C ARG A 753 -30.40 22.06 17.72
N THR A 754 -30.80 23.15 18.37
CA THR A 754 -31.95 23.20 19.31
C THR A 754 -33.30 23.53 18.66
N GLY A 755 -33.37 23.64 17.32
CA GLY A 755 -34.63 23.71 16.57
C GLY A 755 -35.44 25.00 16.67
N ALA A 756 -34.92 26.05 17.32
CA ALA A 756 -35.61 27.33 17.52
C ALA A 756 -36.08 28.04 16.23
N SER A 757 -35.47 27.73 15.09
CA SER A 757 -35.87 28.25 13.78
C SER A 757 -37.04 27.52 13.09
N LEU A 758 -37.64 26.50 13.72
CA LEU A 758 -38.73 25.69 13.18
C LEU A 758 -40.08 25.93 13.89
N GLY A 759 -40.23 27.06 14.59
CA GLY A 759 -41.47 27.48 15.26
C GLY A 759 -41.49 27.30 16.79
N ALA A 760 -40.37 26.88 17.40
CA ALA A 760 -40.20 26.79 18.84
C ALA A 760 -39.81 28.15 19.45
N SER A 761 -40.22 28.42 20.69
CA SER A 761 -39.84 29.65 21.40
C SER A 761 -38.39 29.60 21.87
N ILE A 762 -37.81 30.76 22.23
CA ILE A 762 -36.47 30.78 22.82
C ILE A 762 -36.42 30.00 24.15
N ASP A 763 -37.53 29.95 24.90
CA ASP A 763 -37.63 29.17 26.14
C ASP A 763 -37.56 27.66 25.86
N ASP A 764 -38.18 27.20 24.77
CA ASP A 764 -38.07 25.80 24.32
C ASP A 764 -36.63 25.46 23.91
N ALA A 765 -35.98 26.38 23.18
CA ALA A 765 -34.58 26.25 22.81
C ALA A 765 -33.67 26.15 24.05
N ILE A 766 -33.91 26.99 25.07
CA ILE A 766 -33.20 26.95 26.35
C ILE A 766 -33.42 25.61 27.05
N ALA A 767 -34.66 25.13 27.12
CA ALA A 767 -34.99 23.85 27.74
C ALA A 767 -34.27 22.68 27.04
N CYS A 768 -34.31 22.64 25.70
CA CYS A 768 -33.57 21.68 24.88
C CYS A 768 -32.06 21.80 25.07
N GLY A 769 -31.51 23.01 25.01
CA GLY A 769 -30.09 23.29 25.22
C GLY A 769 -29.61 22.79 26.59
N LEU A 770 -30.35 23.07 27.66
CA LEU A 770 -30.02 22.59 29.01
C LEU A 770 -30.04 21.06 29.10
N ALA A 771 -30.92 20.39 28.34
CA ALA A 771 -30.97 18.94 28.26
C ALA A 771 -29.83 18.34 27.42
N TYR A 772 -29.41 19.03 26.34
CA TYR A 772 -28.41 18.54 25.38
C TYR A 772 -26.98 18.85 25.81
N ALA A 773 -26.77 19.89 26.61
CA ALA A 773 -25.46 20.35 27.05
C ALA A 773 -24.53 19.26 27.62
N PRO A 774 -25.03 18.26 28.41
CA PRO A 774 -24.19 17.18 28.89
C PRO A 774 -23.72 16.24 27.78
N TYR A 775 -24.46 16.13 26.67
CA TYR A 775 -24.27 15.10 25.64
C TYR A 775 -23.62 15.62 24.36
N ALA A 776 -23.60 16.94 24.16
CA ALA A 776 -22.99 17.60 23.01
C ALA A 776 -21.76 18.43 23.41
N ASP A 777 -20.81 18.54 22.47
CA ASP A 777 -19.63 19.41 22.63
C ASP A 777 -20.01 20.88 22.43
N VAL A 778 -20.87 21.14 21.44
CA VAL A 778 -21.35 22.47 21.06
C VAL A 778 -22.87 22.48 21.00
N LEU A 779 -23.49 23.55 21.49
CA LEU A 779 -24.92 23.78 21.32
C LEU A 779 -25.16 24.83 20.26
N TRP A 780 -26.05 24.56 19.31
CA TRP A 780 -26.40 25.48 18.24
C TRP A 780 -27.82 26.00 18.46
N CYS A 781 -27.95 27.32 18.53
CA CYS A 781 -29.22 28.04 18.61
C CYS A 781 -29.50 28.78 17.30
N ASP A 782 -30.74 28.73 16.83
CA ASP A 782 -31.14 29.43 15.61
C ASP A 782 -32.28 30.38 15.88
N THR A 783 -32.39 31.42 15.08
CA THR A 783 -33.59 32.29 15.09
C THR A 783 -34.08 32.51 13.67
N PRO A 784 -35.39 32.69 13.46
CA PRO A 784 -35.94 32.96 12.13
C PRO A 784 -35.51 34.32 11.59
N VAL A 785 -35.21 35.27 12.47
CA VAL A 785 -34.66 36.60 12.18
C VAL A 785 -33.58 36.94 13.19
N PRO A 786 -32.60 37.81 12.87
CA PRO A 786 -31.57 38.21 13.82
C PRO A 786 -32.17 38.77 15.13
N ASP A 787 -31.92 38.09 16.24
CA ASP A 787 -32.40 38.47 17.57
C ASP A 787 -31.31 38.23 18.63
N LEU A 788 -30.51 39.26 18.86
CA LEU A 788 -29.41 39.23 19.84
C LEU A 788 -29.91 39.13 21.28
N GLY A 789 -31.17 39.50 21.55
CA GLY A 789 -31.77 39.37 22.88
C GLY A 789 -32.09 37.91 23.18
N ALA A 790 -32.74 37.23 22.22
CA ALA A 790 -33.00 35.80 22.28
C ALA A 790 -31.70 35.00 22.35
N ALA A 791 -30.71 35.36 21.54
CA ALA A 791 -29.37 34.82 21.66
C ALA A 791 -28.89 35.04 23.12
N ARG A 792 -28.68 36.27 23.60
CA ARG A 792 -28.16 36.50 24.94
C ARG A 792 -28.88 35.71 26.05
N ALA A 793 -30.21 35.65 26.01
CA ALA A 793 -31.00 34.87 26.96
C ALA A 793 -30.62 33.38 26.96
N PHE A 794 -30.43 32.76 25.79
CA PHE A 794 -30.00 31.38 25.69
C PHE A 794 -28.56 31.16 26.19
N ALA A 795 -27.61 32.06 25.89
CA ALA A 795 -26.25 31.89 26.40
C ALA A 795 -26.18 32.06 27.92
N ASP A 796 -26.82 33.09 28.45
CA ASP A 796 -26.85 33.35 29.89
C ASP A 796 -27.47 32.15 30.64
N ALA A 797 -28.57 31.60 30.13
CA ALA A 797 -29.21 30.41 30.71
C ALA A 797 -28.29 29.17 30.67
N LEU A 798 -27.62 28.94 29.55
CA LEU A 798 -26.74 27.78 29.38
C LEU A 798 -25.46 27.89 30.20
N HIS A 799 -24.80 29.04 30.16
CA HIS A 799 -23.55 29.28 30.89
C HIS A 799 -23.74 29.39 32.41
N THR A 800 -24.94 29.74 32.88
CA THR A 800 -25.28 29.65 34.30
C THR A 800 -25.11 28.22 34.83
N ARG A 801 -25.48 27.21 34.03
CA ARG A 801 -25.38 25.79 34.42
C ARG A 801 -24.13 25.08 33.90
N PHE A 802 -23.65 25.49 32.73
CA PHE A 802 -22.49 24.93 32.05
C PHE A 802 -21.52 26.05 31.63
N PRO A 803 -20.79 26.65 32.58
CA PRO A 803 -19.86 27.73 32.29
C PRO A 803 -18.86 27.34 31.20
N GLY A 804 -18.70 28.20 30.19
CA GLY A 804 -17.74 27.98 29.10
C GLY A 804 -18.15 26.95 28.05
N LYS A 805 -19.38 26.40 28.09
CA LYS A 805 -19.92 25.54 27.03
C LYS A 805 -19.89 26.28 25.69
N PRO A 806 -19.25 25.75 24.63
CA PRO A 806 -19.28 26.39 23.31
C PRO A 806 -20.70 26.47 22.74
N LEU A 807 -21.09 27.64 22.25
CA LEU A 807 -22.42 27.91 21.68
C LEU A 807 -22.27 28.45 20.26
N ALA A 808 -22.92 27.84 19.27
CA ALA A 808 -23.09 28.37 17.94
C ALA A 808 -24.45 29.10 17.81
N TYR A 809 -24.50 30.12 16.95
CA TYR A 809 -25.72 30.87 16.66
C TYR A 809 -25.83 31.17 15.17
N ASP A 810 -27.02 31.01 14.61
CA ASP A 810 -27.32 31.26 13.20
C ASP A 810 -28.73 31.85 13.02
N CYS A 811 -28.96 32.52 11.89
CA CYS A 811 -30.25 33.12 11.55
C CYS A 811 -30.75 32.64 10.18
N LEU A 812 -31.87 31.90 10.17
CA LEU A 812 -32.45 31.30 8.97
C LEU A 812 -33.32 32.31 8.21
N ALA A 813 -32.71 33.33 7.60
CA ALA A 813 -33.44 34.35 6.85
C ALA A 813 -34.15 33.76 5.61
N THR A 814 -35.50 33.72 5.63
CA THR A 814 -36.33 33.21 4.52
C THR A 814 -37.24 34.28 3.88
N GLY A 815 -36.91 35.58 3.95
CA GLY A 815 -37.72 36.66 3.37
C GLY A 815 -36.96 37.92 2.90
N ASP A 816 -37.61 38.73 2.06
CA ASP A 816 -37.11 40.01 1.53
C ASP A 816 -36.90 41.03 2.66
N TRP A 817 -35.69 41.55 2.77
CA TRP A 817 -35.09 42.09 4.00
C TRP A 817 -35.09 43.63 4.07
N ARG A 818 -35.72 44.31 3.11
CA ARG A 818 -35.60 45.77 2.96
C ARG A 818 -36.38 46.60 3.96
N GLU A 819 -37.51 46.13 4.49
CA GLU A 819 -38.39 46.94 5.37
C GLU A 819 -37.94 47.00 6.84
N PRO A 820 -37.62 45.88 7.54
CA PRO A 820 -37.22 45.94 8.95
C PRO A 820 -35.86 46.62 9.15
N LEU A 821 -34.98 46.55 8.14
CA LEU A 821 -33.61 47.08 8.17
C LEU A 821 -33.54 48.58 7.83
N GLY A 822 -34.54 49.13 7.13
CA GLY A 822 -34.63 50.56 6.82
C GLY A 822 -34.84 51.44 8.05
N ALA A 823 -35.48 50.91 9.10
CA ALA A 823 -35.73 51.64 10.34
C ALA A 823 -34.49 51.75 11.26
N LEU A 824 -33.44 50.96 11.01
CA LEU A 824 -32.28 50.86 11.91
C LEU A 824 -30.96 51.42 11.34
N GLY A 825 -30.84 51.70 10.05
CA GLY A 825 -29.75 52.57 9.54
C GLY A 825 -28.29 52.14 9.81
N TYR A 826 -27.94 50.85 9.80
CA TYR A 826 -26.54 50.40 10.01
C TYR A 826 -26.05 49.37 8.95
N ARG A 827 -24.75 49.40 8.64
CA ARG A 827 -24.00 48.46 7.76
C ARG A 827 -23.47 47.27 8.59
N TRP A 828 -23.74 46.03 8.17
CA TRP A 828 -23.84 44.83 9.02
C TRP A 828 -22.74 43.75 8.87
N HIS A 829 -21.44 44.08 8.94
CA HIS A 829 -20.40 43.01 8.99
C HIS A 829 -19.42 43.09 10.17
N VAL A 830 -19.34 44.21 10.89
CA VAL A 830 -18.38 44.37 11.99
C VAL A 830 -19.06 44.45 13.38
N VAL A 831 -20.32 44.92 13.46
CA VAL A 831 -20.99 45.20 14.76
C VAL A 831 -21.66 43.97 15.40
N ALA A 832 -22.05 42.95 14.62
CA ALA A 832 -22.68 41.73 15.17
C ALA A 832 -21.68 40.86 15.95
N ARG A 833 -20.45 40.67 15.41
CA ARG A 833 -19.39 39.87 16.03
C ARG A 833 -18.98 40.39 17.42
N GLU A 834 -18.86 41.71 17.60
CA GLU A 834 -18.46 42.29 18.90
C GLU A 834 -19.55 42.17 19.98
N ARG A 835 -20.83 42.22 19.60
CA ARG A 835 -21.95 42.13 20.56
C ARG A 835 -22.38 40.70 20.87
N GLU A 836 -22.26 39.78 19.93
CA GLU A 836 -22.48 38.34 20.14
C GLU A 836 -21.36 37.72 21.00
N ALA A 837 -20.10 38.14 20.77
CA ALA A 837 -18.98 37.81 21.66
C ALA A 837 -19.18 38.37 23.07
N ALA A 838 -19.74 39.57 23.22
CA ALA A 838 -20.10 40.17 24.51
C ALA A 838 -21.27 39.47 25.23
N ALA A 839 -22.04 38.64 24.53
CA ALA A 839 -23.17 37.87 25.05
C ALA A 839 -22.86 36.37 25.26
N GLY A 840 -21.59 35.95 25.11
CA GLY A 840 -21.16 34.57 25.36
C GLY A 840 -21.30 33.61 24.16
N TYR A 841 -21.67 34.09 22.98
CA TYR A 841 -21.82 33.27 21.78
C TYR A 841 -20.51 33.07 21.02
N ARG A 842 -20.36 31.86 20.48
CA ARG A 842 -19.26 31.42 19.61
C ARG A 842 -19.80 30.98 18.23
N ALA A 843 -20.32 31.92 17.43
CA ALA A 843 -21.23 31.67 16.29
C ALA A 843 -20.64 31.01 15.01
N LEU A 844 -21.01 29.76 14.69
CA LEU A 844 -20.99 29.25 13.31
C LEU A 844 -22.14 29.88 12.50
N VAL A 845 -21.83 30.79 11.57
CA VAL A 845 -22.86 31.40 10.70
C VAL A 845 -23.11 30.52 9.48
N ARG A 846 -24.35 30.08 9.25
CA ARG A 846 -24.78 29.42 8.00
C ARG A 846 -25.20 30.52 7.01
N GLY A 847 -24.23 31.33 6.60
CA GLY A 847 -24.42 32.32 5.55
C GLY A 847 -24.62 31.59 4.22
N THR A 848 -25.87 31.34 3.86
CA THR A 848 -26.23 31.00 2.48
C THR A 848 -25.93 32.24 1.65
N LEU A 849 -24.77 32.29 0.99
CA LEU A 849 -24.53 33.20 -0.13
C LEU A 849 -25.41 32.71 -1.28
N ALA A 850 -26.71 33.02 -1.19
CA ALA A 850 -27.56 33.12 -2.36
C ALA A 850 -27.00 34.28 -3.19
N MET A 851 -26.25 33.91 -4.23
CA MET A 851 -25.86 34.77 -5.35
C MET A 851 -27.10 35.50 -5.87
N ALA A 852 -27.30 36.74 -5.42
CA ALA A 852 -28.25 37.66 -6.00
C ALA A 852 -27.58 39.04 -6.09
N GLY A 853 -26.69 39.18 -7.08
CA GLY A 853 -26.35 40.50 -7.65
C GLY A 853 -24.92 41.02 -7.50
N ALA A 854 -23.92 40.21 -7.11
CA ALA A 854 -22.51 40.62 -7.19
C ALA A 854 -21.85 39.96 -8.41
N GLU A 855 -21.49 40.76 -9.42
CA GLU A 855 -20.89 40.29 -10.68
C GLU A 855 -19.41 39.85 -10.56
N SER A 856 -18.80 39.90 -9.36
CA SER A 856 -17.47 39.29 -9.15
C SER A 856 -17.17 38.94 -7.69
N VAL A 857 -16.33 37.91 -7.52
CA VAL A 857 -15.85 37.37 -6.23
C VAL A 857 -14.82 38.29 -5.54
N ALA A 858 -14.29 39.29 -6.25
CA ALA A 858 -13.30 40.22 -5.72
C ALA A 858 -13.87 41.11 -4.60
N ASP A 859 -15.17 41.37 -4.59
CA ASP A 859 -15.82 42.23 -3.59
C ASP A 859 -16.12 41.51 -2.27
N ALA A 860 -16.13 40.17 -2.24
CA ALA A 860 -16.39 39.39 -1.03
C ALA A 860 -15.12 39.07 -0.22
N ALA A 861 -13.93 39.28 -0.80
CA ALA A 861 -12.64 38.91 -0.21
C ALA A 861 -11.93 40.06 0.54
N LEU A 862 -12.57 41.23 0.68
CA LEU A 862 -11.95 42.42 1.27
C LEU A 862 -12.74 42.98 2.45
N VAL A 863 -12.50 42.42 3.63
CA VAL A 863 -12.39 43.23 4.86
C VAL A 863 -11.24 42.63 5.70
N ASP A 864 -10.00 42.90 5.28
CA ASP A 864 -8.82 42.71 6.14
C ASP A 864 -8.62 43.96 7.02
N PRO A 865 -8.32 43.83 8.34
CA PRO A 865 -8.10 44.98 9.23
C PRO A 865 -6.76 45.71 9.06
N SER A 866 -5.87 45.31 8.15
CA SER A 866 -4.55 45.94 8.05
C SER A 866 -4.48 46.98 6.93
N THR A 867 -4.70 48.22 7.34
CA THR A 867 -4.56 49.44 6.55
C THR A 867 -3.08 49.70 6.20
N ALA A 868 -2.46 48.84 5.40
CA ALA A 868 -1.17 49.12 4.74
C ALA A 868 -1.27 50.34 3.79
N ALA A 869 -2.49 50.73 3.40
CA ALA A 869 -2.78 51.95 2.66
C ALA A 869 -2.77 53.24 3.52
N LEU A 870 -2.85 53.15 4.86
CA LEU A 870 -2.66 54.32 5.74
C LEU A 870 -1.17 54.61 5.95
N LEU A 871 -0.30 53.60 5.80
CA LEU A 871 1.15 53.75 5.85
C LEU A 871 1.73 54.37 4.57
N ALA A 872 1.01 54.32 3.45
CA ALA A 872 1.34 55.09 2.25
C ALA A 872 0.96 56.58 2.36
N ALA A 873 0.17 56.97 3.36
CA ALA A 873 -0.23 58.36 3.60
C ALA A 873 0.77 59.16 4.46
N LEU A 874 1.92 58.59 4.86
CA LEU A 874 2.83 59.19 5.86
C LEU A 874 4.34 59.29 5.48
N GLY A 875 4.71 59.36 4.20
CA GLY A 875 6.01 59.94 3.78
C GLY A 875 6.62 59.30 2.53
N GLY A 876 7.26 59.99 1.59
CA GLY A 876 7.57 61.41 1.40
C GLY A 876 8.33 61.59 0.07
N ASP A 877 8.09 62.74 -0.58
CA ASP A 877 8.86 63.47 -1.61
C ASP A 877 9.64 62.77 -2.74
N GLY A 878 9.37 63.22 -3.98
CA GLY A 878 10.37 63.24 -5.07
C GLY A 878 9.82 63.08 -6.49
N GLU A 879 9.72 64.20 -7.21
CA GLU A 879 9.87 64.45 -8.67
C GLU A 879 9.87 63.25 -9.65
N GLY A 880 9.24 63.25 -10.82
CA GLY A 880 8.65 64.27 -11.67
C GLY A 880 8.44 63.68 -13.08
N GLU A 881 7.58 64.33 -13.87
CA GLU A 881 7.46 64.26 -15.35
C GLU A 881 7.07 62.92 -16.02
N ARG A 882 6.25 62.85 -17.07
CA ARG A 882 5.22 63.66 -17.74
C ARG A 882 4.58 62.73 -18.82
N PRO A 883 3.44 63.11 -19.43
CA PRO A 883 2.43 62.19 -19.95
C PRO A 883 2.50 61.98 -21.47
N ILE A 884 1.77 60.97 -21.97
CA ILE A 884 1.31 60.96 -23.37
C ILE A 884 -0.19 60.62 -23.41
N PRO A 885 -0.99 61.31 -24.26
CA PRO A 885 -2.43 61.45 -24.14
C PRO A 885 -3.25 60.74 -25.25
N SER A 886 -4.57 60.86 -25.03
CA SER A 886 -5.78 60.57 -25.86
C SER A 886 -6.10 59.12 -26.20
#